data_AF-A0A0Q8BTZ1-F1
#
_entry.id   AF-A0A0Q8BTZ1-F1
#
_cell.length_a   1.000
_cell.length_b   1.000
_cell.length_c   1.000
_cell.angle_alpha   90.00
_cell.angle_beta   90.00
_cell.angle_gamma   90.00
#
_symmetry.space_group_name_H-M   'P 1'
#
loop_
_entity.id
_entity.type
_entity.pdbx_description
1 polymer ?
#
loop_
_entity_poly.entity_id
_entity_poly.type
_entity_poly.pdbx_seq_one_letter_code
_entity_poly.pdbx_strand_id
1 'polypeptide(L)'
;MSGSGLMDFGFLKPYRKVDRRVKAVGFALVCLLALGLVNVFPGAIRFARNAYFGPPSITAVFPADGTVGAPAGTKVQASFDRPLGSSAEAVSFHLSDNNGNRVSGSVRFNDLLTTATFTPNQPFFPGEIEVGVRIGEGRSKAWRFTVPHKQSLVAGHGGPILLVTTGSNRFEAFYSEILRAEGLASFATVNVAELDSAVLAAHSVAIVSGPIADTAKLASIHAWVADGGKLIAMRPSGSLADLAGLSPPSGIIEDGYLKMDNAAAPAKGLVAETIQFHGAADVVAMSQGTRAVATLYRDAVTSAQAPAVTVRTVGDAGGQVAAFTFDLARSTILTRQGNPKWAGQERDGLDPVRPNDLFYGAASDDPQSDFVDLDKIAIPQADENMRLLSNLIAYLTYDRAPLPKFWYFPNGAKAALVMAADDHGTGSGTQDSFDRMLALSPKGCDPAKWQCARATSWMYETSGMGDHQAATYAAQGFDIGSHVSTYCHNWSEQSLNLAFSRDLPGIIRSGSDKVESSATIVQRQGGCTLAILETGAGYKVIHTPKDLRTNKGQELILYAVTSGSGCIQEAQTEIHFSASEILLRDRNLPSTFSASPDFSCVAMRIPLDKVELGFRHHRFANTYTLSQRSPGVLSLGCLLADQKEMNFHTVVDNFSRTERAVIALFNLAMQSQMAAPLCKDEMRMSYLLSIVDDNIHNQGFRLTDVARALGISTRWVRKLFSDRGMTFKSHLTQRRLDHAQEMLADPHLARGKITDIALDCGFSDQAHFTRHFTKYVGQSPGQYRTQNILRRTSRE
;
A
#
# COMPACT_ATOMS: atom_id res chain seq x y z
N MET A 1 -61.68 26.01 -27.70
CA MET A 1 -61.51 25.52 -29.09
C MET A 1 -60.05 25.76 -29.45
N SER A 2 -59.19 24.77 -29.21
CA SER A 2 -58.59 23.85 -30.21
C SER A 2 -57.52 24.54 -31.08
N GLY A 3 -56.26 24.11 -31.16
CA GLY A 3 -55.69 22.82 -30.77
C GLY A 3 -54.18 22.87 -30.56
N SER A 4 -53.71 21.85 -29.84
CA SER A 4 -52.34 21.56 -29.44
C SER A 4 -51.68 20.57 -30.41
N GLY A 5 -50.48 20.89 -30.88
CA GLY A 5 -49.58 19.95 -31.55
C GLY A 5 -48.62 19.33 -30.52
N LEU A 6 -48.71 18.02 -30.32
CA LEU A 6 -47.79 17.23 -29.52
C LEU A 6 -46.73 16.60 -30.44
N MET A 7 -45.47 16.89 -30.13
CA MET A 7 -44.28 16.36 -30.81
C MET A 7 -43.94 14.93 -30.34
N ASP A 8 -43.32 14.22 -31.27
CA ASP A 8 -42.99 12.80 -31.32
C ASP A 8 -41.84 12.41 -30.35
N PHE A 9 -42.06 11.42 -29.48
CA PHE A 9 -41.06 10.89 -28.53
C PHE A 9 -40.33 9.68 -29.13
N GLY A 10 -39.07 9.86 -29.54
CA GLY A 10 -38.21 8.84 -30.15
C GLY A 10 -37.63 7.75 -29.23
N PHE A 11 -38.23 7.47 -28.06
CA PHE A 11 -37.65 6.58 -27.03
C PHE A 11 -38.00 5.08 -27.12
N LEU A 12 -38.60 4.59 -28.22
CA LEU A 12 -38.97 3.17 -28.38
C LEU A 12 -38.11 2.35 -29.37
N LYS A 13 -36.90 2.80 -29.72
CA LYS A 13 -36.09 2.13 -30.77
C LYS A 13 -35.16 0.94 -30.38
N PRO A 14 -34.95 0.49 -29.13
CA PRO A 14 -34.12 -0.69 -28.88
C PRO A 14 -34.89 -2.04 -28.80
N TYR A 15 -36.17 -2.13 -29.22
CA TYR A 15 -36.92 -3.41 -29.29
C TYR A 15 -37.01 -4.01 -30.70
N ARG A 16 -35.88 -4.03 -31.43
CA ARG A 16 -35.79 -4.62 -32.78
C ARG A 16 -34.88 -5.84 -32.91
N LYS A 17 -34.76 -6.66 -31.86
CA LYS A 17 -34.33 -8.08 -32.00
C LYS A 17 -35.12 -8.98 -31.05
N VAL A 18 -36.44 -8.89 -31.08
CA VAL A 18 -37.31 -9.96 -30.57
C VAL A 18 -37.54 -10.94 -31.71
N ASP A 19 -37.22 -12.21 -31.48
CA ASP A 19 -37.36 -13.33 -32.43
C ASP A 19 -38.70 -13.24 -33.19
N ARG A 20 -38.67 -13.40 -34.52
CA ARG A 20 -39.87 -13.37 -35.38
C ARG A 20 -40.94 -14.35 -34.89
N ARG A 21 -40.53 -15.43 -34.23
CA ARG A 21 -41.44 -16.41 -33.59
C ARG A 21 -42.24 -15.80 -32.43
N VAL A 22 -41.64 -14.92 -31.63
CA VAL A 22 -42.30 -14.28 -30.47
C VAL A 22 -43.33 -13.24 -30.92
N LYS A 23 -43.07 -12.51 -32.01
CA LYS A 23 -44.06 -11.58 -32.60
C LYS A 23 -45.25 -12.32 -33.24
N ALA A 24 -44.99 -13.44 -33.91
CA ALA A 24 -46.04 -14.28 -34.49
C ALA A 24 -46.93 -14.91 -33.41
N VAL A 25 -46.33 -15.37 -32.29
CA VAL A 25 -47.06 -15.96 -31.16
C VAL A 25 -47.85 -14.89 -30.39
N GLY A 26 -47.30 -13.70 -30.19
CA GLY A 26 -48.01 -12.58 -29.54
C GLY A 26 -49.24 -12.11 -30.33
N PHE A 27 -49.11 -12.01 -31.66
CA PHE A 27 -50.24 -11.63 -32.52
C PHE A 27 -51.32 -12.74 -32.57
N ALA A 28 -50.91 -14.01 -32.65
CA ALA A 28 -51.83 -15.15 -32.60
C ALA A 28 -52.61 -15.22 -31.27
N LEU A 29 -51.98 -14.86 -30.15
CA LEU A 29 -52.62 -14.87 -28.83
C LEU A 29 -53.66 -13.75 -28.67
N VAL A 30 -53.38 -12.56 -29.21
CA VAL A 30 -54.35 -11.44 -29.25
C VAL A 30 -55.55 -11.79 -30.13
N CYS A 31 -55.32 -12.44 -31.28
CA CYS A 31 -56.40 -12.94 -32.14
C CYS A 31 -57.21 -14.06 -31.46
N LEU A 32 -56.58 -14.97 -30.72
CA LEU A 32 -57.27 -16.05 -29.99
C LEU A 32 -58.13 -15.53 -28.82
N LEU A 33 -57.66 -14.49 -28.14
CA LEU A 33 -58.42 -13.80 -27.07
C LEU A 33 -59.59 -12.98 -27.64
N ALA A 34 -59.43 -12.33 -28.80
CA ALA A 34 -60.49 -11.59 -29.46
C ALA A 34 -61.59 -12.48 -30.09
N LEU A 35 -61.28 -13.74 -30.41
CA LEU A 35 -62.21 -14.70 -31.03
C LEU A 35 -62.84 -15.70 -30.05
N GLY A 36 -62.56 -15.61 -28.74
CA GLY A 36 -63.17 -16.50 -27.74
C GLY A 36 -62.72 -17.97 -27.82
N LEU A 37 -61.59 -18.27 -28.48
CA LEU A 37 -61.07 -19.63 -28.70
C LEU A 37 -60.07 -20.05 -27.62
N VAL A 38 -60.37 -19.77 -26.34
CA VAL A 38 -59.45 -19.95 -25.20
C VAL A 38 -59.16 -21.44 -24.88
N ASN A 39 -59.96 -22.38 -25.42
CA ASN A 39 -59.90 -23.80 -25.03
C ASN A 39 -59.09 -24.73 -25.95
N VAL A 40 -58.29 -24.23 -26.91
CA VAL A 40 -57.68 -25.11 -27.95
C VAL A 40 -56.18 -25.43 -27.75
N PHE A 41 -55.41 -24.70 -26.92
CA PHE A 41 -53.96 -24.96 -26.77
C PHE A 41 -53.42 -24.85 -25.32
N PRO A 42 -53.45 -25.95 -24.54
CA PRO A 42 -52.93 -25.98 -23.16
C PRO A 42 -51.43 -25.67 -23.04
N GLY A 43 -50.64 -26.00 -24.07
CA GLY A 43 -49.19 -25.78 -24.10
C GLY A 43 -48.78 -24.30 -24.23
N ALA A 44 -49.54 -23.51 -25.00
CA ALA A 44 -49.27 -22.08 -25.21
C ALA A 44 -49.58 -21.25 -23.95
N ILE A 45 -50.62 -21.64 -23.20
CA ILE A 45 -50.99 -21.03 -21.91
C ILE A 45 -49.91 -21.31 -20.86
N ARG A 46 -49.35 -22.52 -20.81
CA ARG A 46 -48.27 -22.88 -19.87
C ARG A 46 -46.97 -22.11 -20.15
N PHE A 47 -46.64 -21.87 -21.42
CA PHE A 47 -45.47 -21.07 -21.80
C PHE A 47 -45.67 -19.58 -21.52
N ALA A 48 -46.82 -19.00 -21.88
CA ALA A 48 -47.15 -17.61 -21.59
C ALA A 48 -47.25 -17.34 -20.07
N ARG A 49 -47.81 -18.28 -19.30
CA ARG A 49 -47.90 -18.21 -17.85
C ARG A 49 -46.52 -18.28 -17.19
N ASN A 50 -45.59 -19.12 -17.66
CA ASN A 50 -44.23 -19.13 -17.11
C ASN A 50 -43.38 -17.94 -17.57
N ALA A 51 -43.60 -17.43 -18.78
CA ALA A 51 -42.87 -16.29 -19.34
C ALA A 51 -43.31 -14.94 -18.75
N TYR A 52 -44.56 -14.81 -18.29
CA TYR A 52 -45.11 -13.56 -17.72
C TYR A 52 -45.53 -13.63 -16.24
N PHE A 53 -45.81 -14.82 -15.71
CA PHE A 53 -46.30 -15.04 -14.32
C PHE A 53 -45.45 -16.05 -13.53
N GLY A 54 -44.27 -16.44 -14.03
CA GLY A 54 -43.30 -17.22 -13.26
C GLY A 54 -42.58 -16.34 -12.23
N PRO A 55 -42.13 -16.90 -11.08
CA PRO A 55 -41.35 -16.13 -10.12
C PRO A 55 -40.06 -15.63 -10.77
N PRO A 56 -39.66 -14.36 -10.52
CA PRO A 56 -38.41 -13.79 -11.03
C PRO A 56 -37.22 -14.72 -10.76
N SER A 57 -36.27 -14.73 -11.67
CA SER A 57 -35.05 -15.53 -11.58
C SER A 57 -33.84 -14.65 -11.31
N ILE A 58 -32.91 -15.15 -10.51
CA ILE A 58 -31.67 -14.43 -10.20
C ILE A 58 -30.72 -14.59 -11.39
N THR A 59 -30.41 -13.47 -12.06
CA THR A 59 -29.54 -13.41 -13.24
C THR A 59 -28.08 -13.14 -12.89
N ALA A 60 -27.83 -12.34 -11.85
CA ALA A 60 -26.50 -12.01 -11.37
C ALA A 60 -26.43 -11.98 -9.84
N VAL A 61 -25.23 -12.17 -9.30
CA VAL A 61 -24.94 -12.10 -7.86
C VAL A 61 -23.63 -11.33 -7.66
N PHE A 62 -23.54 -10.64 -6.53
CA PHE A 62 -22.31 -9.96 -6.10
C PHE A 62 -22.06 -10.20 -4.60
N PRO A 63 -20.82 -10.49 -4.16
CA PRO A 63 -19.70 -10.94 -4.99
C PRO A 63 -20.05 -12.13 -5.88
N ALA A 64 -19.33 -12.30 -6.99
CA ALA A 64 -19.52 -13.46 -7.85
C ALA A 64 -19.16 -14.75 -7.09
N ASP A 65 -19.76 -15.87 -7.48
CA ASP A 65 -19.44 -17.18 -6.87
C ASP A 65 -17.96 -17.52 -7.02
N GLY A 66 -17.33 -17.95 -5.93
CA GLY A 66 -15.90 -18.25 -5.86
C GLY A 66 -14.99 -17.01 -5.80
N THR A 67 -15.53 -15.80 -5.62
CA THR A 67 -14.70 -14.59 -5.45
C THR A 67 -13.78 -14.72 -4.24
N VAL A 68 -12.47 -14.57 -4.45
CA VAL A 68 -11.47 -14.50 -3.38
C VAL A 68 -11.06 -13.05 -3.16
N GLY A 69 -10.94 -12.59 -1.91
CA GLY A 69 -10.46 -11.24 -1.61
C GLY A 69 -11.56 -10.19 -1.45
N ALA A 70 -12.81 -10.60 -1.17
CA ALA A 70 -13.90 -9.65 -0.95
C ALA A 70 -13.63 -8.79 0.30
N PRO A 71 -13.77 -7.44 0.24
CA PRO A 71 -13.65 -6.59 1.43
C PRO A 71 -14.62 -6.98 2.55
N ALA A 72 -14.22 -6.82 3.81
CA ALA A 72 -15.07 -7.17 4.97
C ALA A 72 -16.38 -6.37 5.03
N GLY A 73 -16.40 -5.14 4.49
CA GLY A 73 -17.60 -4.30 4.41
C GLY A 73 -18.48 -4.52 3.17
N THR A 74 -18.20 -5.55 2.37
CA THR A 74 -18.88 -5.81 1.10
C THR A 74 -20.40 -5.95 1.28
N LYS A 75 -21.17 -5.29 0.42
CA LYS A 75 -22.62 -5.52 0.31
C LYS A 75 -22.87 -6.72 -0.60
N VAL A 76 -23.84 -7.56 -0.26
CA VAL A 76 -24.17 -8.76 -1.03
C VAL A 76 -25.42 -8.49 -1.85
N GLN A 77 -25.39 -8.76 -3.15
CA GLN A 77 -26.48 -8.43 -4.08
C GLN A 77 -26.96 -9.64 -4.87
N ALA A 78 -28.25 -9.63 -5.18
CA ALA A 78 -28.88 -10.51 -6.16
C ALA A 78 -29.71 -9.66 -7.14
N SER A 79 -29.45 -9.82 -8.43
CA SER A 79 -30.18 -9.13 -9.50
C SER A 79 -31.12 -10.11 -10.20
N PHE A 80 -32.27 -9.60 -10.66
CA PHE A 80 -33.35 -10.41 -11.20
C PHE A 80 -33.61 -10.11 -12.68
N ASP A 81 -34.11 -11.09 -13.44
CA ASP A 81 -34.44 -10.93 -14.87
C ASP A 81 -35.57 -9.93 -15.16
N ARG A 82 -36.29 -9.50 -14.12
CA ARG A 82 -37.43 -8.58 -14.18
C ARG A 82 -37.72 -7.95 -12.81
N PRO A 83 -38.48 -6.85 -12.73
CA PRO A 83 -38.95 -6.26 -11.47
C PRO A 83 -39.70 -7.29 -10.61
N LEU A 84 -39.40 -7.32 -9.30
CA LEU A 84 -40.01 -8.25 -8.34
C LEU A 84 -41.48 -7.93 -8.05
N GLY A 85 -41.90 -6.67 -8.17
CA GLY A 85 -43.24 -6.23 -7.77
C GLY A 85 -43.56 -6.62 -6.31
N SER A 86 -44.72 -7.22 -6.08
CA SER A 86 -45.11 -7.73 -4.75
C SER A 86 -44.26 -8.90 -4.24
N SER A 87 -43.45 -9.54 -5.09
CA SER A 87 -42.54 -10.61 -4.66
C SER A 87 -41.34 -10.09 -3.86
N ALA A 88 -41.12 -8.77 -3.82
CA ALA A 88 -40.02 -8.16 -3.07
C ALA A 88 -40.09 -8.49 -1.57
N GLU A 89 -41.30 -8.50 -0.98
CA GLU A 89 -41.51 -8.84 0.44
C GLU A 89 -41.14 -10.30 0.76
N ALA A 90 -41.08 -11.16 -0.25
CA ALA A 90 -40.80 -12.57 -0.11
C ALA A 90 -39.32 -12.93 -0.35
N VAL A 91 -38.45 -11.96 -0.66
CA VAL A 91 -37.01 -12.20 -0.86
C VAL A 91 -36.30 -12.24 0.49
N SER A 92 -35.66 -13.36 0.81
CA SER A 92 -34.86 -13.52 2.02
C SER A 92 -33.40 -13.85 1.71
N PHE A 93 -32.50 -13.23 2.47
CA PHE A 93 -31.07 -13.52 2.47
C PHE A 93 -30.72 -14.35 3.71
N HIS A 94 -29.95 -15.40 3.50
CA HIS A 94 -29.38 -16.26 4.54
C HIS A 94 -27.87 -16.28 4.32
N LEU A 95 -27.11 -15.68 5.24
CA LEU A 95 -25.66 -15.66 5.18
C LEU A 95 -25.09 -16.34 6.41
N SER A 96 -24.03 -17.13 6.23
CA SER A 96 -23.27 -17.74 7.31
C SER A 96 -21.76 -17.62 7.10
N ASP A 97 -21.03 -17.49 8.20
CA ASP A 97 -19.57 -17.54 8.21
C ASP A 97 -19.03 -18.99 8.16
N ASN A 98 -17.70 -19.13 8.14
CA ASN A 98 -16.97 -20.40 8.19
C ASN A 98 -17.35 -21.34 9.34
N ASN A 99 -17.88 -20.79 10.43
CA ASN A 99 -18.27 -21.54 11.61
C ASN A 99 -19.78 -21.87 11.60
N GLY A 100 -20.49 -21.51 10.53
CA GLY A 100 -21.94 -21.66 10.41
C GLY A 100 -22.73 -20.60 11.19
N ASN A 101 -22.09 -19.57 11.74
CA ASN A 101 -22.80 -18.50 12.44
C ASN A 101 -23.52 -17.61 11.45
N ARG A 102 -24.77 -17.25 11.77
CA ARG A 102 -25.58 -16.38 10.91
C ARG A 102 -25.05 -14.95 10.90
N VAL A 103 -24.83 -14.40 9.70
CA VAL A 103 -24.52 -12.97 9.53
C VAL A 103 -25.82 -12.16 9.52
N SER A 104 -25.89 -11.15 10.39
CA SER A 104 -27.04 -10.25 10.49
C SER A 104 -26.87 -9.02 9.62
N GLY A 105 -27.96 -8.54 9.04
CA GLY A 105 -27.95 -7.39 8.13
C GLY A 105 -29.36 -6.94 7.74
N SER A 106 -29.42 -5.94 6.87
CA SER A 106 -30.66 -5.40 6.32
C SER A 106 -30.69 -5.56 4.80
N VAL A 107 -31.87 -5.81 4.24
CA VAL A 107 -32.08 -5.92 2.79
C VAL A 107 -32.77 -4.65 2.29
N ARG A 108 -32.23 -4.05 1.22
CA ARG A 108 -32.84 -2.94 0.50
C ARG A 108 -32.97 -3.28 -0.97
N PHE A 109 -34.03 -2.82 -1.60
CA PHE A 109 -34.24 -2.95 -3.04
C PHE A 109 -33.93 -1.63 -3.73
N ASN A 110 -33.50 -1.69 -4.99
CA ASN A 110 -33.51 -0.53 -5.85
C ASN A 110 -34.95 -0.17 -6.26
N ASP A 111 -35.19 1.05 -6.74
CA ASP A 111 -36.55 1.52 -7.06
C ASP A 111 -37.24 0.71 -8.16
N LEU A 112 -36.47 0.13 -9.08
CA LEU A 112 -36.99 -0.75 -10.13
C LEU A 112 -37.34 -2.15 -9.63
N LEU A 113 -37.04 -2.46 -8.36
CA LEU A 113 -37.21 -3.77 -7.72
C LEU A 113 -36.53 -4.90 -8.51
N THR A 114 -35.43 -4.61 -9.20
CA THR A 114 -34.64 -5.57 -10.00
C THR A 114 -33.36 -6.00 -9.31
N THR A 115 -33.01 -5.42 -8.17
CA THR A 115 -31.84 -5.80 -7.38
C THR A 115 -32.14 -5.69 -5.89
N ALA A 116 -31.82 -6.75 -5.14
CA ALA A 116 -31.86 -6.77 -3.70
C ALA A 116 -30.43 -6.72 -3.15
N THR A 117 -30.17 -5.82 -2.21
CA THR A 117 -28.87 -5.59 -1.57
C THR A 117 -28.96 -5.88 -0.08
N PHE A 118 -28.26 -6.90 0.37
CA PHE A 118 -28.00 -7.17 1.78
C PHE A 118 -26.79 -6.36 2.26
N THR A 119 -27.00 -5.53 3.28
CA THR A 119 -25.94 -4.79 3.98
C THR A 119 -25.74 -5.40 5.36
N PRO A 120 -24.56 -5.97 5.67
CA PRO A 120 -24.33 -6.55 6.97
C PRO A 120 -24.28 -5.47 8.06
N ASN A 121 -24.73 -5.79 9.27
CA ASN A 121 -24.74 -4.85 10.40
C ASN A 121 -23.33 -4.60 10.97
N GLN A 122 -22.42 -5.53 10.71
CA GLN A 122 -21.00 -5.48 11.09
C GLN A 122 -20.18 -6.01 9.90
N PRO A 123 -18.92 -5.59 9.74
CA PRO A 123 -18.03 -6.18 8.74
C PRO A 123 -17.95 -7.71 8.89
N PHE A 124 -17.86 -8.43 7.78
CA PHE A 124 -17.66 -9.88 7.78
C PHE A 124 -16.34 -10.23 8.48
N PHE A 125 -16.37 -11.31 9.26
CA PHE A 125 -15.13 -11.94 9.73
C PHE A 125 -14.40 -12.58 8.55
N PRO A 126 -13.06 -12.58 8.57
CA PRO A 126 -12.27 -13.33 7.60
C PRO A 126 -12.71 -14.80 7.50
N GLY A 127 -12.80 -15.31 6.27
CA GLY A 127 -13.29 -16.66 5.99
C GLY A 127 -14.13 -16.75 4.72
N GLU A 128 -14.56 -17.97 4.39
CA GLU A 128 -15.61 -18.22 3.40
C GLU A 128 -16.97 -17.77 3.99
N ILE A 129 -17.72 -17.03 3.19
CA ILE A 129 -19.08 -16.62 3.48
C ILE A 129 -19.98 -17.37 2.53
N GLU A 130 -20.90 -18.14 3.09
CA GLU A 130 -21.98 -18.76 2.33
C GLU A 130 -23.14 -17.79 2.21
N VAL A 131 -23.68 -17.64 1.00
CA VAL A 131 -24.86 -16.84 0.74
C VAL A 131 -25.94 -17.72 0.15
N GLY A 132 -27.15 -17.63 0.70
CA GLY A 132 -28.38 -18.17 0.13
C GLY A 132 -29.40 -17.06 -0.05
N VAL A 133 -29.99 -16.95 -1.24
CA VAL A 133 -31.12 -16.08 -1.52
C VAL A 133 -32.32 -16.94 -1.91
N ARG A 134 -33.46 -16.69 -1.27
CA ARG A 134 -34.73 -17.37 -1.55
C ARG A 134 -35.81 -16.37 -1.93
N ILE A 135 -36.68 -16.72 -2.86
CA ILE A 135 -37.86 -15.92 -3.25
C ILE A 135 -39.12 -16.71 -2.90
N GLY A 136 -39.84 -16.30 -1.85
CA GLY A 136 -41.02 -17.00 -1.34
C GLY A 136 -40.71 -18.44 -0.98
N GLU A 137 -41.64 -19.37 -1.24
CA GLU A 137 -41.42 -20.82 -1.05
C GLU A 137 -40.67 -21.50 -2.22
N GLY A 138 -40.24 -20.72 -3.22
CA GLY A 138 -39.74 -21.23 -4.49
C GLY A 138 -38.21 -21.22 -4.62
N ARG A 139 -37.75 -20.68 -5.77
CA ARG A 139 -36.36 -20.77 -6.25
C ARG A 139 -35.36 -20.20 -5.24
N SER A 140 -34.27 -20.93 -5.04
CA SER A 140 -33.12 -20.49 -4.28
C SER A 140 -31.87 -20.43 -5.16
N LYS A 141 -30.98 -19.50 -4.86
CA LYS A 141 -29.60 -19.50 -5.37
C LYS A 141 -28.66 -19.44 -4.18
N ALA A 142 -27.65 -20.30 -4.20
CA ALA A 142 -26.58 -20.28 -3.22
C ALA A 142 -25.25 -20.09 -3.93
N TRP A 143 -24.33 -19.39 -3.29
CA TRP A 143 -22.97 -19.17 -3.77
C TRP A 143 -22.05 -18.83 -2.59
N ARG A 144 -20.74 -18.79 -2.85
CA ARG A 144 -19.74 -18.48 -1.83
C ARG A 144 -18.76 -17.42 -2.29
N PHE A 145 -18.16 -16.73 -1.32
CA PHE A 145 -17.01 -15.86 -1.54
C PHE A 145 -16.12 -15.86 -0.30
N THR A 146 -14.85 -15.46 -0.45
CA THR A 146 -13.88 -15.45 0.65
C THR A 146 -13.49 -14.03 1.02
N VAL A 147 -13.63 -13.70 2.29
CA VAL A 147 -13.08 -12.51 2.94
C VAL A 147 -11.69 -12.87 3.46
N PRO A 148 -10.60 -12.21 3.02
CA PRO A 148 -9.26 -12.58 3.43
C PRO A 148 -9.02 -12.22 4.90
N HIS A 149 -8.14 -12.97 5.57
CA HIS A 149 -7.52 -12.54 6.82
C HIS A 149 -6.51 -11.43 6.52
N LYS A 150 -7.01 -10.24 6.18
CA LYS A 150 -6.18 -9.08 5.91
C LYS A 150 -6.12 -8.21 7.15
N GLN A 151 -4.93 -8.06 7.73
CA GLN A 151 -4.71 -7.12 8.82
C GLN A 151 -5.08 -5.71 8.34
N SER A 152 -5.81 -4.96 9.17
CA SER A 152 -6.20 -3.60 8.82
C SER A 152 -4.96 -2.78 8.50
N LEU A 153 -4.93 -2.18 7.31
CA LEU A 153 -3.88 -1.22 6.97
C LEU A 153 -3.90 -0.05 7.98
N VAL A 154 -5.03 0.29 8.59
CA VAL A 154 -5.05 1.34 9.61
C VAL A 154 -4.23 0.97 10.86
N ALA A 155 -4.19 -0.30 11.26
CA ALA A 155 -3.57 -0.73 12.53
C ALA A 155 -2.04 -0.81 12.47
N GLY A 156 -1.47 -1.08 11.29
CA GLY A 156 -0.03 -1.38 11.15
C GLY A 156 0.34 -2.73 11.78
N HIS A 157 1.61 -3.11 11.67
CA HIS A 157 2.15 -4.40 12.16
C HIS A 157 2.97 -4.24 13.46
N GLY A 158 2.93 -3.06 14.09
CA GLY A 158 3.83 -2.68 15.17
C GLY A 158 5.05 -1.92 14.64
N GLY A 159 5.87 -1.36 15.51
CA GLY A 159 7.08 -0.68 15.04
C GLY A 159 7.63 0.39 15.96
N PRO A 160 8.72 1.05 15.55
CA PRO A 160 9.26 2.20 16.25
C PRO A 160 8.39 3.47 16.15
N ILE A 161 7.42 3.51 15.23
CA ILE A 161 6.48 4.63 15.07
C ILE A 161 5.14 4.26 15.73
N LEU A 162 4.65 5.10 16.63
CA LEU A 162 3.31 5.00 17.20
C LEU A 162 2.41 6.07 16.59
N LEU A 163 1.36 5.67 15.88
CA LEU A 163 0.29 6.57 15.46
C LEU A 163 -0.82 6.57 16.53
N VAL A 164 -1.02 7.71 17.18
CA VAL A 164 -2.07 7.91 18.18
C VAL A 164 -3.23 8.66 17.54
N THR A 165 -4.33 7.95 17.35
CA THR A 165 -5.60 8.52 16.88
C THR A 165 -6.38 9.10 18.06
N THR A 166 -7.04 10.24 17.86
CA THR A 166 -7.80 10.92 18.92
C THR A 166 -9.31 10.79 18.72
N GLY A 167 -9.76 10.32 17.55
CA GLY A 167 -11.18 10.26 17.19
C GLY A 167 -11.78 11.65 16.93
N SER A 168 -10.92 12.67 16.79
CA SER A 168 -11.32 14.06 16.60
C SER A 168 -11.81 14.34 15.19
N ASN A 169 -11.34 13.59 14.19
CA ASN A 169 -11.76 13.75 12.80
C ASN A 169 -11.64 12.48 11.95
N ARG A 170 -12.32 12.48 10.80
CA ARG A 170 -12.37 11.33 9.86
C ARG A 170 -11.10 11.09 9.06
N PHE A 171 -10.17 12.05 9.03
CA PHE A 171 -8.94 11.98 8.24
C PHE A 171 -7.81 11.25 8.98
N GLU A 172 -7.94 11.01 10.28
CA GLU A 172 -6.87 10.41 11.10
C GLU A 172 -6.41 9.03 10.61
N ALA A 173 -7.34 8.23 10.06
CA ALA A 173 -7.00 6.92 9.49
C ALA A 173 -6.00 7.01 8.32
N PHE A 174 -5.96 8.14 7.60
CA PHE A 174 -5.07 8.33 6.45
C PHE A 174 -3.61 8.58 6.83
N TYR A 175 -3.29 8.85 8.10
CA TYR A 175 -1.88 8.89 8.52
C TYR A 175 -1.20 7.55 8.30
N SER A 176 -1.91 6.43 8.51
CA SER A 176 -1.39 5.09 8.22
C SER A 176 -1.05 4.89 6.72
N GLU A 177 -1.88 5.44 5.84
CA GLU A 177 -1.66 5.43 4.39
C GLU A 177 -0.50 6.35 3.98
N ILE A 178 -0.40 7.53 4.60
CA ILE A 178 0.72 8.45 4.38
C ILE A 178 2.04 7.78 4.76
N LEU A 179 2.10 7.12 5.93
CA LEU A 179 3.29 6.41 6.38
C LEU A 179 3.70 5.32 5.38
N ARG A 180 2.76 4.51 4.91
CA ARG A 180 3.05 3.48 3.89
C ARG A 180 3.48 4.03 2.54
N ALA A 181 2.79 5.07 2.06
CA ALA A 181 3.16 5.74 0.81
C ALA A 181 4.58 6.33 0.90
N GLU A 182 5.00 6.75 2.09
CA GLU A 182 6.34 7.19 2.43
C GLU A 182 7.30 6.06 2.83
N GLY A 183 6.93 4.80 2.58
CA GLY A 183 7.75 3.61 2.81
C GLY A 183 7.94 3.23 4.28
N LEU A 184 7.30 3.96 5.21
CA LEU A 184 7.37 3.73 6.65
C LEU A 184 6.27 2.75 7.08
N ALA A 185 6.47 1.47 6.77
CA ALA A 185 5.48 0.42 7.07
C ALA A 185 5.51 -0.07 8.53
N SER A 186 6.60 0.19 9.26
CA SER A 186 6.79 -0.25 10.66
C SER A 186 6.19 0.76 11.65
N PHE A 187 4.89 0.67 11.86
CA PHE A 187 4.17 1.44 12.87
C PHE A 187 3.08 0.63 13.56
N ALA A 188 2.72 1.05 14.77
CA ALA A 188 1.49 0.65 15.46
C ALA A 188 0.51 1.82 15.45
N THR A 189 -0.79 1.53 15.38
CA THR A 189 -1.84 2.53 15.61
C THR A 189 -2.63 2.19 16.85
N VAL A 190 -2.85 3.18 17.71
CA VAL A 190 -3.70 3.06 18.91
C VAL A 190 -4.69 4.21 18.98
N ASN A 191 -5.82 3.99 19.64
CA ASN A 191 -6.67 5.10 20.08
C ASN A 191 -6.06 5.75 21.33
N VAL A 192 -6.19 7.06 21.50
CA VAL A 192 -5.69 7.80 22.66
C VAL A 192 -6.24 7.25 23.99
N ALA A 193 -7.43 6.66 24.00
CA ALA A 193 -8.01 5.99 25.16
C ALA A 193 -7.15 4.79 25.64
N GLU A 194 -6.45 4.12 24.74
CA GLU A 194 -5.58 2.95 25.00
C GLU A 194 -4.14 3.36 25.31
N LEU A 195 -3.79 4.65 25.20
CA LEU A 195 -2.43 5.12 25.40
C LEU A 195 -2.03 5.05 26.89
N ASP A 196 -0.90 4.43 27.20
CA ASP A 196 -0.29 4.47 28.52
C ASP A 196 1.24 4.59 28.43
N SER A 197 1.91 4.59 29.59
CA SER A 197 3.36 4.70 29.66
C SER A 197 4.09 3.49 29.05
N ALA A 198 3.50 2.29 29.12
CA ALA A 198 4.09 1.08 28.55
C ALA A 198 4.02 1.11 27.02
N VAL A 199 2.88 1.55 26.46
CA VAL A 199 2.70 1.76 25.02
C VAL A 199 3.69 2.81 24.52
N LEU A 200 3.77 3.98 25.17
CA LEU A 200 4.72 5.03 24.76
C LEU A 200 6.18 4.56 24.83
N ALA A 201 6.58 3.86 25.91
CA ALA A 201 7.94 3.38 26.10
C ALA A 201 8.37 2.31 25.08
N ALA A 202 7.42 1.61 24.45
CA ALA A 202 7.70 0.61 23.42
C ALA A 202 8.07 1.22 22.05
N HIS A 203 7.89 2.53 21.86
CA HIS A 203 8.05 3.20 20.56
C HIS A 203 9.15 4.27 20.60
N SER A 204 9.75 4.55 19.44
CA SER A 204 10.82 5.55 19.29
C SER A 204 10.28 6.95 19.01
N VAL A 205 9.14 7.05 18.34
CA VAL A 205 8.43 8.30 18.03
C VAL A 205 6.93 8.08 18.07
N ALA A 206 6.19 9.07 18.56
CA ALA A 206 4.73 9.09 18.53
C ALA A 206 4.23 10.22 17.63
N ILE A 207 3.22 9.94 16.82
CA ILE A 207 2.48 10.88 15.99
C ILE A 207 1.09 11.00 16.57
N VAL A 208 0.72 12.17 17.07
CA VAL A 208 -0.63 12.44 17.58
C VAL A 208 -1.41 13.16 16.49
N SER A 209 -2.50 12.53 16.03
CA SER A 209 -3.26 12.98 14.85
C SER A 209 -4.11 14.23 15.06
N GLY A 210 -4.24 14.71 16.31
CA GLY A 210 -5.05 15.88 16.62
C GLY A 210 -4.98 16.30 18.10
N PRO A 211 -5.84 17.24 18.52
CA PRO A 211 -5.97 17.63 19.93
C PRO A 211 -6.33 16.46 20.86
N ILE A 212 -5.85 16.52 22.10
CA ILE A 212 -6.19 15.56 23.17
C ILE A 212 -6.84 16.33 24.31
N ALA A 213 -8.03 15.90 24.75
CA ALA A 213 -8.73 16.49 25.89
C ALA A 213 -8.40 15.81 27.24
N ASP A 214 -7.98 14.54 27.20
CA ASP A 214 -7.69 13.75 28.41
C ASP A 214 -6.36 14.19 29.06
N THR A 215 -6.45 14.77 30.25
CA THR A 215 -5.32 15.31 31.00
C THR A 215 -4.37 14.23 31.51
N ALA A 216 -4.84 13.01 31.78
CA ALA A 216 -3.99 11.90 32.22
C ALA A 216 -3.15 11.35 31.05
N LYS A 217 -3.74 11.27 29.85
CA LYS A 217 -3.00 10.91 28.63
C LYS A 217 -1.96 11.97 28.27
N LEU A 218 -2.33 13.26 28.38
CA LEU A 218 -1.39 14.37 28.22
C LEU A 218 -0.24 14.29 29.22
N ALA A 219 -0.51 14.04 30.50
CA ALA A 219 0.54 13.89 31.51
C ALA A 219 1.51 12.74 31.17
N SER A 220 0.99 11.63 30.65
CA SER A 220 1.82 10.49 30.20
C SER A 220 2.73 10.87 29.02
N ILE A 221 2.20 11.62 28.04
CA ILE A 221 2.99 12.13 26.90
C ILE A 221 4.06 13.12 27.39
N HIS A 222 3.72 14.05 28.29
CA HIS A 222 4.66 15.02 28.86
C HIS A 222 5.81 14.31 29.57
N ALA A 223 5.50 13.34 30.43
CA ALA A 223 6.51 12.57 31.16
C ALA A 223 7.43 11.79 30.20
N TRP A 224 6.85 11.14 29.19
CA TRP A 224 7.62 10.39 28.20
C TRP A 224 8.53 11.29 27.35
N VAL A 225 8.05 12.45 26.91
CA VAL A 225 8.87 13.43 26.18
C VAL A 225 9.98 13.99 27.08
N ALA A 226 9.69 14.30 28.34
CA ALA A 226 10.70 14.76 29.30
C ALA A 226 11.81 13.72 29.53
N ASP A 227 11.51 12.43 29.40
CA ASP A 227 12.44 11.30 29.44
C ASP A 227 13.07 10.96 28.06
N GLY A 228 13.09 11.92 27.15
CA GLY A 228 13.78 11.79 25.86
C GLY A 228 12.89 11.30 24.71
N GLY A 229 11.60 11.10 24.94
CA GLY A 229 10.62 10.72 23.91
C GLY A 229 10.53 11.74 22.76
N LYS A 230 10.11 11.25 21.58
CA LYS A 230 10.01 12.05 20.35
C LYS A 230 8.56 12.12 19.91
N LEU A 231 8.03 13.33 19.75
CA LEU A 231 6.62 13.56 19.45
C LEU A 231 6.46 14.38 18.17
N ILE A 232 5.48 14.03 17.34
CA ILE A 232 4.96 14.86 16.26
C ILE A 232 3.47 15.09 16.52
N ALA A 233 3.04 16.33 16.68
CA ALA A 233 1.65 16.66 16.96
C ALA A 233 1.01 17.40 15.78
N MET A 234 -0.18 16.96 15.39
CA MET A 234 -0.97 17.59 14.33
C MET A 234 -1.97 18.57 14.96
N ARG A 235 -1.87 19.84 14.56
CA ARG A 235 -2.68 20.96 15.05
C ARG A 235 -2.94 20.89 16.57
N PRO A 236 -1.88 20.84 17.41
CA PRO A 236 -2.05 20.66 18.84
C PRO A 236 -2.73 21.86 19.50
N SER A 237 -3.42 21.62 20.63
CA SER A 237 -4.04 22.67 21.44
C SER A 237 -3.76 22.45 22.94
N GLY A 238 -4.03 23.48 23.75
CA GLY A 238 -3.84 23.42 25.21
C GLY A 238 -2.42 22.99 25.60
N SER A 239 -2.30 22.09 26.59
CA SER A 239 -1.00 21.66 27.10
C SER A 239 -0.16 20.87 26.09
N LEU A 240 -0.76 20.35 25.02
CA LEU A 240 -0.02 19.73 23.91
C LEU A 240 0.65 20.80 23.03
N ALA A 241 -0.02 21.94 22.81
CA ALA A 241 0.56 23.09 22.12
C ALA A 241 1.67 23.73 22.96
N ASP A 242 1.47 23.84 24.28
CA ASP A 242 2.50 24.29 25.21
C ASP A 242 3.72 23.34 25.19
N LEU A 243 3.48 22.02 25.08
CA LEU A 243 4.51 21.00 24.91
C LEU A 243 5.22 21.08 23.54
N ALA A 244 4.61 21.69 22.53
CA ALA A 244 5.20 21.98 21.23
C ALA A 244 5.83 23.39 21.14
N GLY A 245 5.66 24.22 22.15
CA GLY A 245 6.22 25.58 22.22
C GLY A 245 5.47 26.56 21.35
N LEU A 246 4.16 26.40 21.27
CA LEU A 246 3.24 27.22 20.50
C LEU A 246 2.32 27.98 21.45
N SER A 247 2.11 29.26 21.18
CA SER A 247 1.12 30.06 21.90
C SER A 247 -0.31 29.61 21.57
N PRO A 248 -1.31 30.02 22.36
CA PRO A 248 -2.69 30.00 21.89
C PRO A 248 -2.82 30.68 20.51
N PRO A 249 -3.66 30.15 19.60
CA PRO A 249 -3.85 30.74 18.28
C PRO A 249 -4.38 32.17 18.36
N SER A 250 -3.76 33.10 17.62
CA SER A 250 -4.27 34.47 17.45
C SER A 250 -5.23 34.60 16.26
N GLY A 251 -5.36 33.55 15.46
CA GLY A 251 -6.21 33.50 14.27
C GLY A 251 -6.05 32.19 13.52
N ILE A 252 -6.75 32.08 12.38
CA ILE A 252 -6.73 30.90 11.51
C ILE A 252 -6.50 31.37 10.07
N ILE A 253 -5.78 30.56 9.28
CA ILE A 253 -5.72 30.66 7.82
C ILE A 253 -6.40 29.41 7.26
N GLU A 254 -7.43 29.59 6.45
CA GLU A 254 -8.10 28.52 5.72
C GLU A 254 -7.51 28.44 4.30
N ASP A 255 -7.22 27.23 3.83
CA ASP A 255 -6.81 26.96 2.44
C ASP A 255 -5.66 27.86 1.93
N GLY A 256 -4.62 27.99 2.77
CA GLY A 256 -3.50 28.90 2.53
C GLY A 256 -2.27 28.22 1.92
N TYR A 257 -1.11 28.84 2.14
CA TYR A 257 0.18 28.37 1.64
C TYR A 257 1.17 28.17 2.78
N LEU A 258 2.20 27.37 2.54
CA LEU A 258 3.38 27.25 3.39
C LEU A 258 4.65 27.28 2.54
N LYS A 259 5.74 27.78 3.12
CA LYS A 259 7.07 27.73 2.54
C LYS A 259 7.99 26.95 3.45
N MET A 260 8.62 25.91 2.93
CA MET A 260 9.57 25.10 3.67
C MET A 260 10.94 25.81 3.74
N ASP A 261 11.59 25.74 4.90
CA ASP A 261 12.95 26.24 5.07
C ASP A 261 13.95 25.13 4.72
N ASN A 262 14.45 25.10 3.48
CA ASN A 262 15.40 24.07 3.05
C ASN A 262 16.75 24.08 3.80
N ALA A 263 17.04 25.11 4.60
CA ALA A 263 18.19 25.09 5.51
C ALA A 263 17.91 24.25 6.76
N ALA A 264 16.64 24.07 7.14
CA ALA A 264 16.25 23.17 8.21
C ALA A 264 16.41 21.71 7.76
N ALA A 265 17.06 20.90 8.59
CA ALA A 265 17.38 19.50 8.25
C ALA A 265 16.17 18.67 7.76
N PRO A 266 14.96 18.77 8.36
CA PRO A 266 13.79 18.02 7.87
C PRO A 266 13.25 18.48 6.50
N ALA A 267 13.50 19.73 6.10
CA ALA A 267 13.02 20.30 4.85
C ALA A 267 14.08 20.29 3.73
N LYS A 268 15.26 19.71 4.01
CA LYS A 268 16.34 19.63 3.02
C LYS A 268 15.94 18.71 1.86
N GLY A 269 16.07 19.23 0.63
CA GLY A 269 15.74 18.49 -0.60
C GLY A 269 14.26 18.55 -1.01
N LEU A 270 13.43 19.28 -0.26
CA LEU A 270 12.04 19.57 -0.61
C LEU A 270 11.94 20.83 -1.47
N VAL A 271 10.76 21.10 -2.01
CA VAL A 271 10.50 22.30 -2.81
C VAL A 271 10.75 23.59 -2.01
N ALA A 272 11.40 24.57 -2.65
CA ALA A 272 11.73 25.87 -2.03
C ALA A 272 10.65 26.95 -2.25
N GLU A 273 9.71 26.68 -3.15
CA GLU A 273 8.57 27.54 -3.45
C GLU A 273 7.48 27.41 -2.38
N THR A 274 6.57 28.38 -2.34
CA THR A 274 5.32 28.24 -1.58
C THR A 274 4.48 27.12 -2.18
N ILE A 275 3.87 26.30 -1.33
CA ILE A 275 2.89 25.28 -1.70
C ILE A 275 1.63 25.44 -0.86
N GLN A 276 0.48 25.07 -1.40
CA GLN A 276 -0.80 25.07 -0.74
C GLN A 276 -0.89 24.01 0.37
N PHE A 277 -1.71 24.33 1.36
CA PHE A 277 -2.35 23.35 2.23
C PHE A 277 -3.85 23.61 2.22
N HIS A 278 -4.66 22.58 2.47
CA HIS A 278 -6.12 22.73 2.55
C HIS A 278 -6.66 22.38 3.93
N GLY A 279 -7.67 23.13 4.36
CA GLY A 279 -8.18 23.17 5.73
C GLY A 279 -7.58 24.30 6.56
N ALA A 280 -7.80 24.22 7.87
CA ALA A 280 -7.45 25.27 8.82
C ALA A 280 -6.01 25.09 9.37
N ALA A 281 -5.23 26.17 9.33
CA ALA A 281 -3.97 26.31 10.05
C ALA A 281 -4.08 27.38 11.14
N ASP A 282 -3.56 27.07 12.33
CA ASP A 282 -3.54 28.00 13.45
C ASP A 282 -2.37 28.98 13.33
N VAL A 283 -2.68 30.28 13.42
CA VAL A 283 -1.69 31.35 13.47
C VAL A 283 -1.20 31.47 14.91
N VAL A 284 0.01 30.98 15.17
CA VAL A 284 0.60 30.88 16.52
C VAL A 284 1.96 31.56 16.57
N ALA A 285 2.37 31.99 17.77
CA ALA A 285 3.73 32.43 18.05
C ALA A 285 4.56 31.26 18.62
N MET A 286 5.88 31.31 18.41
CA MET A 286 6.83 30.32 18.94
C MET A 286 7.42 30.79 20.27
N SER A 287 7.51 29.88 21.25
CA SER A 287 8.31 30.12 22.46
C SER A 287 9.81 30.09 22.17
N GLN A 288 10.61 30.65 23.06
CA GLN A 288 12.07 30.54 23.00
C GLN A 288 12.52 29.06 22.93
N GLY A 289 13.49 28.76 22.06
CA GLY A 289 13.99 27.39 21.85
C GLY A 289 13.21 26.57 20.82
N THR A 290 12.08 27.08 20.33
CA THR A 290 11.32 26.50 19.22
C THR A 290 11.79 27.09 17.89
N ARG A 291 11.99 26.24 16.89
CA ARG A 291 12.44 26.63 15.53
C ARG A 291 11.38 26.26 14.50
N ALA A 292 11.15 27.15 13.53
CA ALA A 292 10.30 26.84 12.38
C ALA A 292 11.06 25.95 11.38
N VAL A 293 10.35 25.01 10.78
CA VAL A 293 10.78 24.19 9.64
C VAL A 293 10.03 24.61 8.37
N ALA A 294 8.83 25.16 8.52
CA ALA A 294 8.07 25.79 7.47
C ALA A 294 7.27 26.98 8.04
N THR A 295 6.97 27.96 7.19
CA THR A 295 6.27 29.21 7.54
C THR A 295 4.96 29.30 6.79
N LEU A 296 3.87 29.73 7.44
CA LEU A 296 2.56 29.96 6.84
C LEU A 296 2.55 31.23 5.99
N TYR A 297 1.78 31.18 4.92
CA TYR A 297 1.53 32.25 3.96
C TYR A 297 0.02 32.35 3.70
N ARG A 298 -0.49 33.58 3.55
CA ARG A 298 -1.91 33.85 3.31
C ARG A 298 -2.31 33.62 1.85
N ASP A 299 -1.35 33.81 0.96
CA ASP A 299 -1.44 33.60 -0.48
C ASP A 299 -0.06 33.13 -0.98
N ALA A 300 0.13 32.95 -2.29
CA ALA A 300 1.38 32.42 -2.84
C ALA A 300 2.64 33.26 -2.51
N VAL A 301 2.51 34.53 -2.07
CA VAL A 301 3.63 35.46 -1.86
C VAL A 301 3.65 36.14 -0.48
N THR A 302 2.52 36.29 0.19
CA THR A 302 2.37 37.05 1.44
C THR A 302 2.53 36.16 2.66
N SER A 303 3.67 36.27 3.35
CA SER A 303 3.93 35.54 4.59
C SER A 303 2.98 35.95 5.72
N ALA A 304 2.46 34.97 6.46
CA ALA A 304 1.70 35.19 7.68
C ALA A 304 2.58 35.39 8.93
N GLN A 305 3.91 35.28 8.77
CA GLN A 305 4.91 35.38 9.86
C GLN A 305 4.66 34.40 11.03
N ALA A 306 3.93 33.32 10.78
CA ALA A 306 3.65 32.25 11.74
C ALA A 306 4.21 30.93 11.21
N PRO A 307 4.61 29.99 12.09
CA PRO A 307 5.12 28.70 11.63
C PRO A 307 3.98 27.82 11.10
N ALA A 308 4.25 27.12 10.00
CA ALA A 308 3.43 26.00 9.55
C ALA A 308 3.85 24.69 10.22
N VAL A 309 5.17 24.55 10.46
CA VAL A 309 5.79 23.38 11.07
C VAL A 309 6.91 23.83 11.99
N THR A 310 7.00 23.27 13.20
CA THR A 310 8.05 23.58 14.18
C THR A 310 8.76 22.33 14.68
N VAL A 311 9.94 22.53 15.28
CA VAL A 311 10.64 21.55 16.10
C VAL A 311 11.18 22.25 17.35
N ARG A 312 11.14 21.58 18.51
CA ARG A 312 11.83 22.01 19.72
C ARG A 312 12.41 20.85 20.51
N THR A 313 13.36 21.16 21.39
CA THR A 313 13.90 20.22 22.38
C THR A 313 13.24 20.47 23.73
N VAL A 314 12.95 19.41 24.48
CA VAL A 314 12.24 19.43 25.78
C VAL A 314 12.99 18.54 26.78
N GLY A 315 13.25 19.08 27.97
CA GLY A 315 13.91 18.37 29.05
C GLY A 315 15.40 18.08 28.82
N ASP A 316 16.08 17.66 29.89
CA ASP A 316 17.53 17.40 29.88
C ASP A 316 17.89 16.06 29.21
N ALA A 317 16.92 15.12 29.12
CA ALA A 317 17.09 13.84 28.44
C ALA A 317 17.04 13.94 26.90
N GLY A 318 16.90 15.16 26.35
CA GLY A 318 16.91 15.39 24.90
C GLY A 318 15.60 15.00 24.20
N GLY A 319 14.47 15.15 24.90
CA GLY A 319 13.15 15.00 24.32
C GLY A 319 12.93 15.98 23.18
N GLN A 320 12.11 15.62 22.20
CA GLN A 320 11.85 16.51 21.07
C GLN A 320 10.38 16.48 20.67
N VAL A 321 9.89 17.63 20.26
CA VAL A 321 8.51 17.80 19.80
C VAL A 321 8.54 18.58 18.50
N ALA A 322 7.98 17.98 17.45
CA ALA A 322 7.60 18.66 16.24
C ALA A 322 6.10 18.91 16.23
N ALA A 323 5.65 19.97 15.57
CA ALA A 323 4.23 20.21 15.40
C ALA A 323 3.93 20.77 14.01
N PHE A 324 2.88 20.25 13.39
CA PHE A 324 2.19 20.92 12.29
C PHE A 324 1.10 21.80 12.89
N THR A 325 0.98 23.05 12.45
CA THR A 325 -0.08 23.96 12.91
C THR A 325 -1.41 23.75 12.15
N PHE A 326 -1.45 22.73 11.28
CA PHE A 326 -2.61 22.28 10.52
C PHE A 326 -2.69 20.74 10.53
N ASP A 327 -3.81 20.19 10.05
CA ASP A 327 -3.97 18.73 9.88
C ASP A 327 -3.42 18.30 8.51
N LEU A 328 -2.26 17.65 8.52
CA LEU A 328 -1.58 17.18 7.33
C LEU A 328 -2.40 16.13 6.54
N ALA A 329 -3.03 15.18 7.22
CA ALA A 329 -3.83 14.16 6.55
C ALA A 329 -5.03 14.78 5.84
N ARG A 330 -5.72 15.71 6.51
CA ARG A 330 -6.81 16.47 5.89
C ARG A 330 -6.33 17.24 4.66
N SER A 331 -5.23 17.98 4.78
CA SER A 331 -4.66 18.75 3.66
C SER A 331 -4.32 17.83 2.47
N THR A 332 -3.61 16.73 2.74
CA THR A 332 -3.21 15.73 1.73
C THR A 332 -4.41 15.18 0.97
N ILE A 333 -5.47 14.80 1.68
CA ILE A 333 -6.67 14.22 1.05
C ILE A 333 -7.43 15.27 0.26
N LEU A 334 -7.57 16.49 0.78
CA LEU A 334 -8.25 17.57 0.07
C LEU A 334 -7.47 18.00 -1.18
N THR A 335 -6.14 18.05 -1.15
CA THR A 335 -5.33 18.33 -2.35
C THR A 335 -5.57 17.28 -3.44
N ARG A 336 -5.82 16.02 -3.07
CA ARG A 336 -5.99 14.90 -4.02
C ARG A 336 -7.44 14.66 -4.45
N GLN A 337 -8.42 15.10 -3.66
CA GLN A 337 -9.84 14.81 -3.89
C GLN A 337 -10.68 16.07 -4.16
N GLY A 338 -10.07 17.25 -4.06
CA GLY A 338 -10.73 18.54 -4.25
C GLY A 338 -11.62 18.92 -3.07
N ASN A 339 -12.35 20.03 -3.23
CA ASN A 339 -13.18 20.62 -2.19
C ASN A 339 -14.51 19.87 -2.07
N PRO A 340 -14.77 19.11 -0.99
CA PRO A 340 -16.00 18.35 -0.85
C PRO A 340 -17.25 19.24 -0.76
N LYS A 341 -17.10 20.54 -0.43
CA LYS A 341 -18.22 21.49 -0.44
C LYS A 341 -18.73 21.76 -1.86
N TRP A 342 -17.91 21.52 -2.88
CA TRP A 342 -18.25 21.72 -4.29
C TRP A 342 -18.84 20.47 -4.95
N ALA A 343 -18.99 19.38 -4.21
CA ALA A 343 -19.59 18.16 -4.74
C ALA A 343 -21.01 18.42 -5.30
N GLY A 344 -21.23 18.04 -6.56
CA GLY A 344 -22.50 18.22 -7.26
C GLY A 344 -22.74 19.63 -7.81
N GLN A 345 -21.73 20.52 -7.78
CA GLN A 345 -21.81 21.86 -8.37
C GLN A 345 -21.10 21.87 -9.71
N GLU A 346 -21.71 22.48 -10.72
CA GLU A 346 -21.07 22.81 -12.00
C GLU A 346 -20.29 24.12 -11.78
N ARG A 347 -18.99 24.13 -12.09
CA ARG A 347 -18.09 25.25 -11.78
C ARG A 347 -17.20 25.63 -12.95
N ASP A 348 -17.04 24.76 -13.93
CA ASP A 348 -16.19 25.01 -15.09
C ASP A 348 -16.95 25.39 -16.37
N GLY A 349 -18.27 25.53 -16.29
CA GLY A 349 -19.14 25.98 -17.38
C GLY A 349 -19.41 24.92 -18.45
N LEU A 350 -19.12 23.66 -18.17
CA LEU A 350 -19.23 22.53 -19.09
C LEU A 350 -20.05 21.40 -18.45
N ASP A 351 -21.35 21.36 -18.76
CA ASP A 351 -22.23 20.25 -18.39
C ASP A 351 -21.72 18.88 -18.90
N PRO A 352 -21.87 17.80 -18.11
CA PRO A 352 -22.46 17.74 -16.75
C PRO A 352 -21.42 18.03 -15.66
N VAL A 353 -21.83 18.05 -14.39
CA VAL A 353 -20.89 18.12 -13.26
C VAL A 353 -19.80 17.03 -13.36
N ARG A 354 -18.54 17.45 -13.34
CA ARG A 354 -17.34 16.64 -13.52
C ARG A 354 -16.52 16.61 -12.23
N PRO A 355 -15.66 15.59 -12.05
CA PRO A 355 -14.73 15.57 -10.92
C PRO A 355 -13.80 16.79 -10.85
N ASN A 356 -13.48 17.41 -11.99
CA ASN A 356 -12.62 18.59 -12.06
C ASN A 356 -13.25 19.83 -11.40
N ASP A 357 -14.58 19.91 -11.33
CA ASP A 357 -15.29 20.99 -10.63
C ASP A 357 -14.94 21.04 -9.14
N LEU A 358 -14.41 19.96 -8.55
CA LEU A 358 -13.94 19.95 -7.17
C LEU A 358 -12.63 20.73 -6.98
N PHE A 359 -11.93 21.10 -8.06
CA PHE A 359 -10.57 21.65 -7.99
C PHE A 359 -10.47 23.08 -8.53
N TYR A 360 -11.17 23.42 -9.60
CA TYR A 360 -11.14 24.75 -10.20
C TYR A 360 -12.48 25.09 -10.83
N GLY A 361 -12.72 26.38 -11.06
CA GLY A 361 -13.87 26.85 -11.81
C GLY A 361 -13.46 27.81 -12.93
N ALA A 362 -13.66 27.37 -14.17
CA ALA A 362 -13.40 28.17 -15.37
C ALA A 362 -14.59 29.04 -15.80
N ALA A 363 -15.71 29.01 -15.06
CA ALA A 363 -16.89 29.79 -15.39
C ALA A 363 -16.62 31.29 -15.19
N SER A 364 -16.97 32.12 -16.18
CA SER A 364 -16.78 33.58 -16.13
C SER A 364 -17.54 34.28 -14.99
N ASP A 365 -18.47 33.56 -14.38
CA ASP A 365 -19.32 33.95 -13.26
C ASP A 365 -19.08 33.11 -12.00
N ASP A 366 -17.99 32.32 -11.91
CA ASP A 366 -17.64 31.61 -10.68
C ASP A 366 -17.34 32.61 -9.55
N PRO A 367 -18.12 32.62 -8.46
CA PRO A 367 -17.93 33.57 -7.37
C PRO A 367 -16.73 33.26 -6.45
N GLN A 368 -16.02 32.14 -6.62
CA GLN A 368 -14.93 31.71 -5.72
C GLN A 368 -13.62 31.47 -6.49
N SER A 369 -12.49 31.73 -5.83
CA SER A 369 -11.17 31.37 -6.34
C SER A 369 -11.01 29.85 -6.48
N ASP A 370 -10.19 29.41 -7.43
CA ASP A 370 -9.84 28.00 -7.60
C ASP A 370 -9.32 27.37 -6.32
N PHE A 371 -9.68 26.11 -6.09
CA PHE A 371 -9.22 25.37 -4.92
C PHE A 371 -7.75 24.99 -5.07
N VAL A 372 -7.33 24.63 -6.29
CA VAL A 372 -5.91 24.42 -6.63
C VAL A 372 -5.33 25.62 -7.35
N ASP A 373 -4.11 26.00 -6.99
CA ASP A 373 -3.33 27.01 -7.69
C ASP A 373 -2.72 26.38 -8.96
N LEU A 374 -3.30 26.73 -10.11
CA LEU A 374 -2.87 26.21 -11.40
C LEU A 374 -1.44 26.64 -11.77
N ASP A 375 -0.93 27.75 -11.23
CA ASP A 375 0.46 28.18 -11.43
C ASP A 375 1.46 27.27 -10.69
N LYS A 376 0.98 26.46 -9.73
CA LYS A 376 1.77 25.54 -8.91
C LYS A 376 1.50 24.07 -9.18
N ILE A 377 0.67 23.74 -10.17
CA ILE A 377 0.21 22.37 -10.44
C ILE A 377 1.35 21.40 -10.79
N ALA A 378 2.49 21.91 -11.26
CA ALA A 378 3.68 21.11 -11.55
C ALA A 378 4.39 20.60 -10.28
N ILE A 379 4.13 21.21 -9.12
CA ILE A 379 4.69 20.78 -7.84
C ILE A 379 3.77 19.69 -7.26
N PRO A 380 4.29 18.52 -6.87
CA PRO A 380 3.48 17.48 -6.23
C PRO A 380 3.21 17.86 -4.76
N GLN A 381 2.36 18.86 -4.54
CA GLN A 381 2.21 19.57 -3.26
C GLN A 381 1.81 18.65 -2.08
N ALA A 382 0.93 17.67 -2.33
CA ALA A 382 0.55 16.67 -1.32
C ALA A 382 1.77 15.79 -0.93
N ASP A 383 2.54 15.36 -1.91
CA ASP A 383 3.71 14.50 -1.72
C ASP A 383 4.86 15.24 -1.03
N GLU A 384 5.09 16.52 -1.33
CA GLU A 384 6.07 17.36 -0.61
C GLU A 384 5.70 17.47 0.88
N ASN A 385 4.42 17.68 1.20
CA ASN A 385 3.92 17.72 2.57
C ASN A 385 4.06 16.36 3.29
N MET A 386 3.75 15.24 2.62
CA MET A 386 3.97 13.89 3.13
C MET A 386 5.46 13.59 3.36
N ARG A 387 6.32 14.02 2.42
CA ARG A 387 7.78 13.87 2.52
C ARG A 387 8.35 14.67 3.68
N LEU A 388 7.80 15.85 3.98
CA LEU A 388 8.18 16.62 5.16
C LEU A 388 7.91 15.85 6.47
N LEU A 389 6.75 15.21 6.61
CA LEU A 389 6.46 14.32 7.74
C LEU A 389 7.48 13.17 7.82
N SER A 390 7.70 12.50 6.69
CA SER A 390 8.65 11.40 6.54
C SER A 390 10.08 11.78 6.92
N ASN A 391 10.51 13.01 6.60
CA ASN A 391 11.80 13.57 6.99
C ASN A 391 11.85 13.98 8.46
N LEU A 392 10.76 14.52 9.02
CA LEU A 392 10.67 14.82 10.45
C LEU A 392 10.78 13.56 11.30
N ILE A 393 10.09 12.48 10.92
CA ILE A 393 10.19 11.18 11.58
C ILE A 393 11.63 10.70 11.59
N ALA A 394 12.31 10.72 10.42
CA ALA A 394 13.71 10.33 10.31
C ALA A 394 14.64 11.23 11.13
N TYR A 395 14.43 12.56 11.09
CA TYR A 395 15.23 13.53 11.83
C TYR A 395 15.12 13.35 13.35
N LEU A 396 13.91 13.11 13.87
CA LEU A 396 13.66 12.95 15.30
C LEU A 396 14.16 11.60 15.86
N THR A 397 14.19 10.56 15.03
CA THR A 397 14.56 9.19 15.45
C THR A 397 15.98 8.80 15.10
N TYR A 398 16.72 9.69 14.43
CA TYR A 398 18.06 9.43 13.92
C TYR A 398 19.04 8.91 14.98
N ASP A 399 18.91 9.35 16.24
CA ASP A 399 19.74 8.94 17.38
C ASP A 399 19.27 7.64 18.07
N ARG A 400 18.06 7.16 17.74
CA ARG A 400 17.42 6.00 18.38
C ARG A 400 17.46 4.76 17.51
N ALA A 401 17.11 4.90 16.23
CA ALA A 401 16.91 3.77 15.33
C ALA A 401 16.99 4.18 13.85
N PRO A 402 17.63 3.39 12.98
CA PRO A 402 17.37 3.50 11.55
C PRO A 402 15.94 3.06 11.26
N LEU A 403 15.18 3.94 10.60
CA LEU A 403 13.84 3.65 10.10
C LEU A 403 13.95 3.28 8.61
N PRO A 404 13.90 1.98 8.25
CA PRO A 404 13.96 1.61 6.87
C PRO A 404 12.70 2.12 6.16
N LYS A 405 12.91 2.73 4.99
CA LYS A 405 11.82 3.08 4.08
C LYS A 405 11.80 2.07 2.95
N PHE A 406 10.67 1.40 2.77
CA PHE A 406 10.51 0.37 1.76
C PHE A 406 9.65 0.90 0.62
N TRP A 407 10.33 1.21 -0.49
CA TRP A 407 9.70 1.36 -1.80
C TRP A 407 10.43 0.42 -2.74
N TYR A 408 9.69 -0.43 -3.44
CA TYR A 408 10.30 -1.27 -4.44
C TYR A 408 9.35 -1.55 -5.59
N PHE A 409 9.89 -1.39 -6.80
CA PHE A 409 9.27 -1.84 -8.02
C PHE A 409 9.96 -3.14 -8.47
N PRO A 410 9.26 -4.03 -9.21
CA PRO A 410 9.83 -5.27 -9.73
C PRO A 410 11.20 -5.05 -10.39
N ASN A 411 12.10 -6.03 -10.25
CA ASN A 411 13.45 -6.01 -10.82
C ASN A 411 14.34 -4.85 -10.33
N GLY A 412 14.00 -4.19 -9.22
CA GLY A 412 14.74 -3.05 -8.70
C GLY A 412 14.64 -1.80 -9.57
N ALA A 413 13.57 -1.68 -10.35
CA ALA A 413 13.29 -0.48 -11.13
C ALA A 413 13.19 0.75 -10.21
N LYS A 414 13.67 1.90 -10.69
CA LYS A 414 13.65 3.17 -9.94
C LYS A 414 12.28 3.85 -9.97
N ALA A 415 11.44 3.47 -10.93
CA ALA A 415 10.10 3.98 -11.13
C ALA A 415 9.23 2.90 -11.78
N ALA A 416 7.93 2.95 -11.54
CA ALA A 416 6.93 2.24 -12.32
C ALA A 416 5.99 3.26 -12.97
N LEU A 417 5.62 3.02 -14.23
CA LEU A 417 4.57 3.75 -14.92
C LEU A 417 3.33 2.86 -14.94
N VAL A 418 2.26 3.32 -14.30
CA VAL A 418 0.95 2.66 -14.37
C VAL A 418 0.11 3.41 -15.40
N MET A 419 -0.18 2.76 -16.52
CA MET A 419 -1.02 3.34 -17.57
C MET A 419 -2.48 2.95 -17.33
N ALA A 420 -3.31 3.96 -17.09
CA ALA A 420 -4.76 3.84 -16.94
C ALA A 420 -5.42 4.75 -17.98
N ALA A 421 -6.37 4.22 -18.76
CA ALA A 421 -7.03 4.95 -19.85
C ALA A 421 -8.50 4.55 -19.99
N ASP A 422 -9.35 5.38 -20.56
CA ASP A 422 -10.75 5.04 -20.83
C ASP A 422 -11.05 5.14 -22.34
N ASP A 423 -12.00 4.35 -22.86
CA ASP A 423 -12.15 4.18 -24.32
C ASP A 423 -12.99 5.28 -25.02
N HIS A 424 -13.51 6.24 -24.24
CA HIS A 424 -14.40 7.33 -24.66
C HIS A 424 -15.51 6.93 -25.67
N GLY A 425 -15.96 5.67 -25.64
CA GLY A 425 -16.98 5.13 -26.54
C GLY A 425 -16.52 4.92 -27.97
N THR A 426 -15.20 4.91 -28.23
CA THR A 426 -14.65 4.64 -29.56
C THR A 426 -14.71 3.14 -29.87
N GLY A 427 -15.20 2.78 -31.07
CA GLY A 427 -15.43 1.37 -31.43
C GLY A 427 -14.18 0.47 -31.51
N SER A 428 -12.97 1.03 -31.44
CA SER A 428 -11.71 0.27 -31.43
C SER A 428 -10.61 0.89 -30.56
N GLY A 429 -10.84 1.98 -29.82
CA GLY A 429 -9.75 2.76 -29.21
C GLY A 429 -8.89 1.99 -28.21
N THR A 430 -9.52 1.19 -27.35
CA THR A 430 -8.78 0.28 -26.44
C THR A 430 -8.00 -0.77 -27.21
N GLN A 431 -8.63 -1.39 -28.22
CA GLN A 431 -8.00 -2.42 -29.04
C GLN A 431 -6.76 -1.85 -29.74
N ASP A 432 -6.89 -0.72 -30.42
CA ASP A 432 -5.80 -0.05 -31.15
C ASP A 432 -4.65 0.34 -30.20
N SER A 433 -4.98 0.79 -28.99
CA SER A 433 -4.00 1.14 -27.97
C SER A 433 -3.26 -0.09 -27.44
N PHE A 434 -3.98 -1.18 -27.16
CA PHE A 434 -3.41 -2.43 -26.68
C PHE A 434 -2.54 -3.09 -27.76
N ASP A 435 -3.00 -3.14 -29.00
CA ASP A 435 -2.23 -3.65 -30.15
C ASP A 435 -0.94 -2.85 -30.35
N ARG A 436 -0.99 -1.52 -30.19
CA ARG A 436 0.20 -0.67 -30.22
C ARG A 436 1.17 -0.99 -29.08
N MET A 437 0.67 -1.19 -27.85
CA MET A 437 1.51 -1.54 -26.70
C MET A 437 2.13 -2.93 -26.83
N LEU A 438 1.40 -3.90 -27.35
CA LEU A 438 1.93 -5.23 -27.69
C LEU A 438 3.03 -5.13 -28.74
N ALA A 439 2.84 -4.32 -29.79
CA ALA A 439 3.86 -4.11 -30.83
C ALA A 439 5.13 -3.41 -30.29
N LEU A 440 4.98 -2.55 -29.29
CA LEU A 440 6.09 -1.88 -28.60
C LEU A 440 6.76 -2.76 -27.53
N SER A 441 6.12 -3.86 -27.12
CA SER A 441 6.67 -4.76 -26.11
C SER A 441 7.91 -5.48 -26.62
N PRO A 442 8.94 -5.70 -25.78
CA PRO A 442 10.11 -6.49 -26.16
C PRO A 442 9.72 -7.88 -26.65
N LYS A 443 10.37 -8.37 -27.73
CA LYS A 443 10.14 -9.74 -28.22
C LYS A 443 10.46 -10.77 -27.12
N GLY A 444 9.51 -11.66 -26.83
CA GLY A 444 9.64 -12.69 -25.79
C GLY A 444 9.50 -12.17 -24.37
N CYS A 445 8.97 -10.95 -24.18
CA CYS A 445 8.68 -10.44 -22.84
C CYS A 445 7.69 -11.36 -22.10
N ASP A 446 7.89 -11.50 -20.79
CA ASP A 446 6.99 -12.23 -19.91
C ASP A 446 6.07 -11.25 -19.17
N PRO A 447 4.74 -11.29 -19.40
CA PRO A 447 3.80 -10.47 -18.67
C PRO A 447 3.94 -10.67 -17.16
N ALA A 448 4.04 -11.91 -16.68
CA ALA A 448 4.10 -12.21 -15.25
C ALA A 448 5.33 -11.56 -14.55
N LYS A 449 6.38 -11.23 -15.32
CA LYS A 449 7.59 -10.54 -14.86
C LYS A 449 7.60 -9.04 -15.16
N TRP A 450 6.48 -8.45 -15.57
CA TRP A 450 6.35 -7.02 -15.89
C TRP A 450 7.31 -6.54 -17.00
N GLN A 451 7.65 -7.44 -17.95
CA GLN A 451 8.55 -7.12 -19.06
C GLN A 451 7.81 -6.61 -20.30
N CYS A 452 6.51 -6.88 -20.40
CA CYS A 452 5.65 -6.40 -21.47
C CYS A 452 5.01 -5.06 -21.08
N ALA A 453 4.65 -4.26 -22.08
CA ALA A 453 3.78 -3.10 -21.86
C ALA A 453 2.41 -3.59 -21.35
N ARG A 454 1.86 -2.86 -20.38
CA ARG A 454 0.60 -3.17 -19.73
C ARG A 454 -0.17 -1.88 -19.51
N ALA A 455 -1.48 -1.98 -19.57
CA ALA A 455 -2.37 -0.88 -19.23
C ALA A 455 -3.69 -1.42 -18.72
N THR A 456 -4.37 -0.60 -17.94
CA THR A 456 -5.79 -0.78 -17.63
C THR A 456 -6.62 0.09 -18.57
N SER A 457 -7.69 -0.46 -19.14
CA SER A 457 -8.66 0.31 -19.91
C SER A 457 -10.09 0.12 -19.40
N TRP A 458 -10.80 1.22 -19.14
CA TRP A 458 -12.23 1.22 -18.81
C TRP A 458 -13.05 1.42 -20.08
N MET A 459 -13.85 0.42 -20.44
CA MET A 459 -14.51 0.32 -21.73
C MET A 459 -16.02 0.46 -21.67
N TYR A 460 -16.62 1.20 -22.59
CA TYR A 460 -18.09 1.22 -22.73
C TYR A 460 -18.55 -0.11 -23.35
N GLU A 461 -19.73 -0.60 -22.95
CA GLU A 461 -20.35 -1.79 -23.56
C GLU A 461 -20.52 -1.66 -25.09
N THR A 462 -20.63 -0.42 -25.60
CA THR A 462 -20.81 -0.12 -27.02
C THR A 462 -19.51 -0.13 -27.83
N SER A 463 -18.35 -0.25 -27.19
CA SER A 463 -17.04 -0.15 -27.84
C SER A 463 -16.61 -1.41 -28.57
N GLY A 464 -17.48 -2.43 -28.63
CA GLY A 464 -17.39 -3.51 -29.62
C GLY A 464 -16.39 -4.64 -29.33
N MET A 465 -15.61 -4.56 -28.24
CA MET A 465 -14.74 -5.67 -27.83
C MET A 465 -15.56 -6.80 -27.20
N GLY A 466 -15.48 -8.01 -27.77
CA GLY A 466 -16.18 -9.18 -27.25
C GLY A 466 -15.39 -9.90 -26.13
N ASP A 467 -16.10 -10.65 -25.28
CA ASP A 467 -15.55 -11.37 -24.12
C ASP A 467 -14.28 -12.19 -24.43
N HIS A 468 -14.26 -12.89 -25.56
CA HIS A 468 -13.10 -13.71 -25.95
C HIS A 468 -11.85 -12.87 -26.25
N GLN A 469 -12.05 -11.70 -26.87
CA GLN A 469 -10.97 -10.78 -27.19
C GLN A 469 -10.47 -10.09 -25.93
N ALA A 470 -11.37 -9.67 -25.04
CA ALA A 470 -11.02 -9.12 -23.74
C ALA A 470 -10.20 -10.13 -22.90
N ALA A 471 -10.63 -11.40 -22.86
CA ALA A 471 -9.89 -12.47 -22.19
C ALA A 471 -8.50 -12.70 -22.79
N THR A 472 -8.34 -12.51 -24.11
CA THR A 472 -7.06 -12.63 -24.80
C THR A 472 -6.08 -11.53 -24.35
N TYR A 473 -6.53 -10.27 -24.29
CA TYR A 473 -5.71 -9.17 -23.78
C TYR A 473 -5.39 -9.33 -22.29
N ALA A 474 -6.35 -9.81 -21.48
CA ALA A 474 -6.13 -10.11 -20.08
C ALA A 474 -5.00 -11.14 -19.88
N ALA A 475 -5.00 -12.21 -20.67
CA ALA A 475 -3.93 -13.21 -20.67
C ALA A 475 -2.56 -12.63 -21.09
N GLN A 476 -2.54 -11.52 -21.83
CA GLN A 476 -1.32 -10.81 -22.23
C GLN A 476 -0.87 -9.76 -21.20
N GLY A 477 -1.63 -9.56 -20.12
CA GLY A 477 -1.28 -8.68 -19.00
C GLY A 477 -1.93 -7.30 -19.02
N PHE A 478 -2.98 -7.10 -19.82
CA PHE A 478 -3.81 -5.89 -19.76
C PHE A 478 -4.99 -6.08 -18.81
N ASP A 479 -5.42 -5.01 -18.16
CA ASP A 479 -6.63 -5.01 -17.34
C ASP A 479 -7.76 -4.31 -18.10
N ILE A 480 -8.97 -4.88 -18.09
CA ILE A 480 -10.14 -4.28 -18.75
C ILE A 480 -11.25 -4.15 -17.72
N GLY A 481 -11.72 -2.92 -17.53
CA GLY A 481 -12.83 -2.56 -16.65
C GLY A 481 -14.04 -2.09 -17.46
N SER A 482 -15.22 -2.07 -16.82
CA SER A 482 -16.38 -1.40 -17.42
C SER A 482 -16.29 0.10 -17.18
N HIS A 483 -16.52 0.87 -18.23
CA HIS A 483 -16.77 2.30 -18.17
C HIS A 483 -18.21 2.54 -17.75
N VAL A 484 -18.40 2.70 -16.44
CA VAL A 484 -19.71 3.01 -15.89
C VAL A 484 -20.15 4.39 -16.37
N SER A 485 -21.28 4.45 -17.08
CA SER A 485 -21.78 5.70 -17.64
C SER A 485 -23.25 5.92 -17.35
N THR A 486 -23.55 7.17 -17.02
CA THR A 486 -24.89 7.76 -16.97
C THR A 486 -25.24 8.51 -18.24
N TYR A 487 -24.45 8.39 -19.32
CA TYR A 487 -24.60 9.19 -20.55
C TYR A 487 -24.62 10.70 -20.26
N CYS A 488 -23.64 11.14 -19.47
CA CYS A 488 -23.51 12.54 -19.05
C CYS A 488 -24.68 13.06 -18.20
N HIS A 489 -25.48 12.19 -17.57
CA HIS A 489 -26.37 12.61 -16.49
C HIS A 489 -25.64 12.62 -15.14
N ASN A 490 -26.09 13.45 -14.20
CA ASN A 490 -25.51 13.46 -12.85
C ASN A 490 -25.70 12.10 -12.16
N TRP A 491 -24.67 11.68 -11.41
CA TRP A 491 -24.73 10.47 -10.60
C TRP A 491 -25.63 10.69 -9.38
N SER A 492 -26.67 9.86 -9.24
CA SER A 492 -27.35 9.60 -7.97
C SER A 492 -26.76 8.36 -7.28
N GLU A 493 -26.91 8.25 -5.96
CA GLU A 493 -26.55 7.02 -5.21
C GLU A 493 -27.15 5.76 -5.86
N GLN A 494 -28.39 5.87 -6.35
CA GLN A 494 -29.08 4.81 -7.08
C GLN A 494 -28.39 4.46 -8.40
N SER A 495 -28.08 5.45 -9.24
CA SER A 495 -27.42 5.23 -10.54
C SER A 495 -26.01 4.65 -10.39
N LEU A 496 -25.29 5.07 -9.35
CA LEU A 496 -23.96 4.57 -9.02
C LEU A 496 -24.03 3.12 -8.56
N ASN A 497 -24.95 2.81 -7.64
CA ASN A 497 -25.21 1.43 -7.20
C ASN A 497 -25.67 0.53 -8.35
N LEU A 498 -26.49 1.04 -9.28
CA LEU A 498 -26.94 0.32 -10.48
C LEU A 498 -25.79 0.05 -11.45
N ALA A 499 -24.90 1.01 -11.67
CA ALA A 499 -23.77 0.82 -12.57
C ALA A 499 -22.79 -0.20 -12.00
N PHE A 500 -22.48 -0.13 -10.70
CA PHE A 500 -21.67 -1.15 -10.05
C PHE A 500 -22.36 -2.53 -10.03
N SER A 501 -23.68 -2.60 -9.82
CA SER A 501 -24.38 -3.89 -9.77
C SER A 501 -24.60 -4.55 -11.14
N ARG A 502 -24.71 -3.75 -12.22
CA ARG A 502 -24.91 -4.22 -13.60
C ARG A 502 -23.61 -4.66 -14.26
N ASP A 503 -22.50 -3.96 -14.01
CA ASP A 503 -21.30 -4.06 -14.87
C ASP A 503 -20.18 -4.94 -14.25
N LEU A 504 -20.13 -5.09 -12.92
CA LEU A 504 -19.17 -5.99 -12.25
C LEU A 504 -19.37 -7.50 -12.52
N PRO A 505 -20.58 -8.03 -12.76
CA PRO A 505 -20.77 -9.45 -13.07
C PRO A 505 -20.16 -9.91 -14.40
N GLY A 506 -19.78 -8.98 -15.29
CA GLY A 506 -19.18 -9.29 -16.60
C GLY A 506 -17.66 -9.50 -16.59
N ILE A 507 -16.94 -9.07 -15.55
CA ILE A 507 -15.47 -8.90 -15.60
C ILE A 507 -14.71 -9.89 -14.68
N ILE A 508 -15.37 -10.58 -13.76
CA ILE A 508 -14.70 -11.54 -12.86
C ILE A 508 -15.00 -12.97 -13.31
N ARG A 509 -14.25 -13.43 -14.32
CA ARG A 509 -14.05 -14.87 -14.58
C ARG A 509 -12.58 -15.15 -14.81
N SER A 510 -11.81 -15.31 -13.73
CA SER A 510 -10.62 -16.18 -13.71
C SER A 510 -10.11 -16.38 -12.29
N GLY A 511 -9.64 -17.59 -12.00
CA GLY A 511 -8.79 -17.89 -10.83
C GLY A 511 -9.45 -18.61 -9.67
N SER A 512 -9.85 -19.88 -9.87
CA SER A 512 -10.13 -20.80 -8.77
C SER A 512 -8.88 -21.62 -8.46
N ASP A 513 -8.15 -21.29 -7.40
CA ASP A 513 -7.16 -22.21 -6.83
C ASP A 513 -7.53 -22.51 -5.37
N LYS A 514 -7.72 -23.81 -5.12
CA LYS A 514 -7.97 -24.38 -3.80
C LYS A 514 -6.69 -24.30 -2.96
N VAL A 515 -6.82 -23.86 -1.72
CA VAL A 515 -5.74 -23.96 -0.73
C VAL A 515 -6.03 -25.13 0.20
N GLU A 516 -5.37 -26.26 -0.06
CA GLU A 516 -5.04 -27.23 0.98
C GLU A 516 -3.68 -26.83 1.58
N SER A 517 -3.50 -27.07 2.89
CA SER A 517 -2.34 -26.66 3.67
C SER A 517 -1.01 -26.98 2.98
N SER A 518 -0.26 -25.95 2.62
CA SER A 518 1.01 -26.05 1.89
C SER A 518 1.99 -25.01 2.44
N ALA A 519 3.27 -25.38 2.58
CA ALA A 519 4.34 -24.39 2.67
C ALA A 519 4.48 -23.78 1.27
N THR A 520 3.76 -22.70 1.01
CA THR A 520 3.42 -22.31 -0.38
C THR A 520 4.56 -21.61 -1.12
N ILE A 521 5.59 -21.10 -0.44
CA ILE A 521 6.61 -20.26 -1.09
C ILE A 521 7.98 -20.60 -0.52
N VAL A 522 8.91 -21.08 -1.34
CA VAL A 522 10.33 -21.30 -0.97
C VAL A 522 11.20 -20.67 -2.05
N GLN A 523 11.87 -19.56 -1.73
CA GLN A 523 12.81 -18.90 -2.63
C GLN A 523 14.24 -19.01 -2.13
N ARG A 524 15.20 -19.27 -3.03
CA ARG A 524 16.64 -19.28 -2.74
C ARG A 524 17.39 -18.29 -3.63
N GLN A 525 18.08 -17.34 -3.03
CA GLN A 525 19.03 -16.45 -3.74
C GLN A 525 20.17 -16.06 -2.82
N GLY A 526 21.36 -15.87 -3.38
CA GLY A 526 22.55 -15.50 -2.63
C GLY A 526 23.04 -16.56 -1.63
N GLY A 527 22.28 -17.62 -1.32
CA GLY A 527 22.54 -18.55 -0.22
C GLY A 527 21.49 -18.44 0.90
N CYS A 528 20.73 -17.34 0.97
CA CYS A 528 19.58 -17.22 1.85
C CYS A 528 18.37 -17.96 1.28
N THR A 529 17.48 -18.44 2.15
CA THR A 529 16.20 -19.06 1.76
C THR A 529 15.07 -18.40 2.51
N LEU A 530 14.03 -17.90 1.84
CA LEU A 530 12.82 -17.38 2.50
C LEU A 530 11.66 -18.32 2.23
N ALA A 531 10.85 -18.53 3.27
CA ALA A 531 9.66 -19.32 3.20
C ALA A 531 8.51 -18.71 3.99
N ILE A 532 7.29 -18.82 3.47
CA ILE A 532 6.07 -18.54 4.23
C ILE A 532 5.52 -19.88 4.71
N LEU A 533 5.31 -19.98 6.03
CA LEU A 533 4.80 -21.18 6.68
C LEU A 533 3.39 -20.88 7.18
N GLU A 534 2.41 -21.56 6.62
CA GLU A 534 1.01 -21.49 7.03
C GLU A 534 0.49 -22.88 7.31
N THR A 535 -0.30 -23.01 8.36
CA THR A 535 -0.94 -24.28 8.69
C THR A 535 -2.44 -24.14 8.79
N GLY A 536 -3.16 -25.15 8.31
CA GLY A 536 -4.62 -25.28 8.46
C GLY A 536 -5.05 -26.21 9.60
N ALA A 537 -4.09 -26.84 10.27
CA ALA A 537 -4.27 -27.69 11.44
C ALA A 537 -3.02 -27.60 12.34
N GLY A 538 -3.18 -27.72 13.65
CA GLY A 538 -2.04 -27.73 14.58
C GLY A 538 -1.09 -28.88 14.24
N TYR A 539 0.22 -28.64 14.31
CA TYR A 539 1.22 -29.57 13.82
C TYR A 539 2.46 -29.61 14.72
N LYS A 540 3.23 -30.70 14.59
CA LYS A 540 4.45 -30.96 15.34
C LYS A 540 5.55 -31.47 14.41
N VAL A 541 6.68 -30.78 14.34
CA VAL A 541 7.86 -31.14 13.54
C VAL A 541 9.02 -31.49 14.47
N ILE A 542 9.66 -32.64 14.25
CA ILE A 542 10.79 -33.11 15.06
C ILE A 542 12.04 -33.12 14.18
N HIS A 543 13.08 -32.40 14.61
CA HIS A 543 14.41 -32.41 14.00
C HIS A 543 15.35 -33.25 14.86
N THR A 544 15.71 -34.45 14.41
CA THR A 544 16.62 -35.34 15.15
C THR A 544 18.08 -35.09 14.77
N PRO A 545 19.06 -35.49 15.61
CA PRO A 545 20.48 -35.44 15.24
C PRO A 545 20.83 -36.23 13.97
N LYS A 546 19.97 -37.16 13.52
CA LYS A 546 20.16 -37.90 12.27
C LYS A 546 19.76 -37.05 11.06
N ASP A 547 18.67 -36.29 11.18
CA ASP A 547 18.18 -35.39 10.12
C ASP A 547 19.15 -34.24 9.86
N LEU A 548 19.83 -33.78 10.93
CA LEU A 548 20.75 -32.64 10.91
C LEU A 548 22.15 -32.99 10.36
N ARG A 549 22.55 -34.28 10.36
CA ARG A 549 23.86 -34.75 9.88
C ARG A 549 24.13 -34.53 8.39
N THR A 550 23.09 -34.26 7.61
CA THR A 550 23.19 -34.00 6.16
C THR A 550 23.53 -32.54 5.84
N ASN A 551 23.47 -31.65 6.83
CA ASN A 551 23.73 -30.22 6.66
C ASN A 551 25.20 -29.89 6.96
N LYS A 552 25.95 -29.43 5.94
CA LYS A 552 27.40 -29.14 6.08
C LYS A 552 27.72 -27.67 6.42
N GLY A 553 26.74 -26.77 6.44
CA GLY A 553 26.92 -25.34 6.71
C GLY A 553 26.30 -24.88 8.03
N GLN A 554 26.88 -23.85 8.66
CA GLN A 554 26.24 -23.11 9.75
C GLN A 554 25.23 -22.12 9.17
N GLU A 555 23.95 -22.33 9.48
CA GLU A 555 22.84 -21.52 9.01
C GLU A 555 21.96 -21.12 10.19
N LEU A 556 21.55 -19.86 10.22
CA LEU A 556 20.55 -19.35 11.14
C LEU A 556 19.18 -19.38 10.49
N ILE A 557 18.13 -19.63 11.27
CA ILE A 557 16.74 -19.47 10.88
C ILE A 557 16.13 -18.36 11.73
N LEU A 558 15.56 -17.38 11.04
CA LEU A 558 14.78 -16.31 11.61
C LEU A 558 13.31 -16.59 11.33
N TYR A 559 12.46 -16.58 12.35
CA TYR A 559 11.00 -16.69 12.21
C TYR A 559 10.36 -15.37 12.63
N ALA A 560 9.53 -14.77 11.77
CA ALA A 560 8.65 -13.66 12.13
C ALA A 560 7.21 -14.17 12.18
N VAL A 561 6.67 -14.33 13.39
CA VAL A 561 5.33 -14.91 13.59
C VAL A 561 4.28 -13.85 13.29
N THR A 562 3.43 -14.10 12.29
CA THR A 562 2.37 -13.16 11.86
C THR A 562 1.03 -13.46 12.52
N SER A 563 0.75 -14.74 12.84
CA SER A 563 -0.45 -15.17 13.58
C SER A 563 -0.20 -16.49 14.31
N GLY A 564 -1.08 -16.80 15.27
CA GLY A 564 -1.04 -18.01 16.08
C GLY A 564 0.04 -18.01 17.16
N SER A 565 0.27 -19.20 17.72
CA SER A 565 1.22 -19.43 18.82
C SER A 565 1.83 -20.82 18.72
N GLY A 566 2.85 -21.07 19.52
CA GLY A 566 3.49 -22.38 19.54
C GLY A 566 4.63 -22.48 20.53
N CYS A 567 5.38 -23.56 20.39
CA CYS A 567 6.46 -23.92 21.28
C CYS A 567 7.60 -24.62 20.52
N ILE A 568 8.84 -24.26 20.85
CA ILE A 568 10.06 -24.94 20.43
C ILE A 568 10.71 -25.58 21.67
N GLN A 569 10.82 -26.90 21.67
CA GLN A 569 11.58 -27.64 22.67
C GLN A 569 12.96 -27.99 22.12
N GLU A 570 14.01 -27.49 22.76
CA GLU A 570 15.42 -27.73 22.43
C GLU A 570 16.17 -28.15 23.70
N ALA A 571 16.79 -29.33 23.66
CA ALA A 571 17.44 -29.93 24.83
C ALA A 571 16.55 -29.89 26.10
N GLN A 572 16.92 -29.10 27.13
CA GLN A 572 16.15 -28.91 28.38
C GLN A 572 15.35 -27.59 28.40
N THR A 573 15.29 -26.85 27.30
CA THR A 573 14.68 -25.52 27.22
C THR A 573 13.40 -25.57 26.40
N GLU A 574 12.37 -24.89 26.88
CA GLU A 574 11.10 -24.73 26.19
C GLU A 574 10.88 -23.24 25.89
N ILE A 575 10.78 -22.89 24.61
CA ILE A 575 10.55 -21.54 24.13
C ILE A 575 9.13 -21.45 23.59
N HIS A 576 8.25 -20.76 24.32
CA HIS A 576 6.90 -20.43 23.85
C HIS A 576 6.95 -19.18 22.99
N PHE A 577 6.10 -19.12 21.97
CA PHE A 577 5.99 -17.96 21.10
C PHE A 577 4.55 -17.62 20.67
N SER A 578 4.32 -16.38 20.29
CA SER A 578 3.04 -15.87 19.78
C SER A 578 3.19 -14.89 18.61
N ALA A 579 2.06 -14.44 18.04
CA ALA A 579 2.03 -13.41 17.02
C ALA A 579 2.87 -12.18 17.37
N SER A 580 3.49 -11.59 16.35
CA SER A 580 4.43 -10.47 16.42
C SER A 580 5.78 -10.77 17.07
N GLU A 581 6.06 -12.00 17.50
CA GLU A 581 7.39 -12.37 17.98
C GLU A 581 8.34 -12.76 16.85
N ILE A 582 9.63 -12.51 17.07
CA ILE A 582 10.70 -12.90 16.16
C ILE A 582 11.63 -13.87 16.88
N LEU A 583 11.86 -15.03 16.28
CA LEU A 583 12.70 -16.09 16.84
C LEU A 583 13.95 -16.24 15.99
N LEU A 584 15.11 -16.34 16.63
CA LEU A 584 16.38 -16.66 15.98
C LEU A 584 16.89 -18.00 16.48
N ARG A 585 17.33 -18.84 15.56
CA ARG A 585 17.76 -20.19 15.88
C ARG A 585 18.92 -20.66 15.01
N ASP A 586 19.83 -21.45 15.58
CA ASP A 586 20.77 -22.27 14.79
C ASP A 586 20.04 -23.51 14.26
N ARG A 587 20.04 -23.67 12.94
CA ARG A 587 19.39 -24.79 12.25
C ARG A 587 19.90 -26.15 12.72
N ASN A 588 21.14 -26.23 13.18
CA ASN A 588 21.80 -27.49 13.52
C ASN A 588 21.51 -27.98 14.94
N LEU A 589 20.64 -27.29 15.69
CA LEU A 589 20.16 -27.74 17.00
C LEU A 589 19.00 -28.74 16.84
N PRO A 590 19.04 -29.93 17.47
CA PRO A 590 17.89 -30.81 17.56
C PRO A 590 16.73 -30.16 18.30
N SER A 591 15.50 -30.27 17.77
CA SER A 591 14.32 -29.72 18.44
C SER A 591 13.03 -30.45 18.12
N THR A 592 12.00 -30.09 18.88
CA THR A 592 10.61 -30.31 18.53
C THR A 592 9.91 -28.96 18.40
N PHE A 593 9.34 -28.65 17.24
CA PHE A 593 8.56 -27.44 16.97
C PHE A 593 7.07 -27.82 16.95
N SER A 594 6.22 -27.11 17.69
CA SER A 594 4.77 -27.31 17.69
C SER A 594 4.06 -25.96 17.52
N ALA A 595 2.96 -25.91 16.77
CA ALA A 595 2.21 -24.66 16.60
C ALA A 595 0.69 -24.87 16.48
N SER A 596 -0.05 -23.80 16.77
CA SER A 596 -1.51 -23.73 16.76
C SER A 596 -2.11 -23.83 15.34
N PRO A 597 -3.40 -24.19 15.20
CA PRO A 597 -4.04 -24.30 13.89
C PRO A 597 -4.06 -23.01 13.05
N ASP A 598 -4.01 -21.85 13.69
CA ASP A 598 -3.99 -20.51 13.08
C ASP A 598 -2.56 -19.96 12.89
N PHE A 599 -1.54 -20.80 13.08
CA PHE A 599 -0.14 -20.38 12.97
C PHE A 599 0.24 -19.99 11.54
N SER A 600 0.83 -18.80 11.44
CA SER A 600 1.46 -18.32 10.22
C SER A 600 2.72 -17.53 10.53
N CYS A 601 3.80 -17.80 9.80
CA CYS A 601 5.04 -17.04 9.94
C CYS A 601 5.79 -16.90 8.62
N VAL A 602 6.67 -15.90 8.58
CA VAL A 602 7.70 -15.78 7.54
C VAL A 602 9.03 -16.24 8.12
N ALA A 603 9.62 -17.27 7.51
CA ALA A 603 10.87 -17.88 7.95
C ALA A 603 11.99 -17.60 6.95
N MET A 604 13.12 -17.06 7.41
CA MET A 604 14.30 -16.82 6.58
C MET A 604 15.52 -17.57 7.11
N ARG A 605 16.17 -18.33 6.24
CA ARG A 605 17.48 -18.92 6.44
C ARG A 605 18.57 -17.97 6.00
N ILE A 606 19.57 -17.80 6.84
CA ILE A 606 20.71 -16.93 6.62
C ILE A 606 22.00 -17.75 6.85
N PRO A 607 22.83 -17.95 5.81
CA PRO A 607 24.17 -18.50 5.97
C PRO A 607 25.02 -17.63 6.89
N LEU A 608 25.77 -18.24 7.82
CA LEU A 608 26.53 -17.50 8.83
C LEU A 608 27.63 -16.60 8.23
N ASP A 609 28.16 -16.95 7.06
CA ASP A 609 29.16 -16.17 6.33
C ASP A 609 28.60 -14.87 5.72
N LYS A 610 27.29 -14.63 5.79
CA LYS A 610 26.65 -13.36 5.41
C LYS A 610 26.42 -12.38 6.54
N VAL A 611 26.57 -12.84 7.78
CA VAL A 611 26.42 -12.02 8.98
C VAL A 611 27.74 -11.28 9.26
N GLU A 612 27.68 -10.14 9.95
CA GLU A 612 28.88 -9.38 10.36
C GLU A 612 29.89 -10.28 11.09
N LEU A 613 31.19 -10.01 10.86
CA LEU A 613 32.32 -10.84 11.34
C LEU A 613 32.28 -11.11 12.85
N GLY A 614 31.77 -10.17 13.66
CA GLY A 614 31.62 -10.33 15.11
C GLY A 614 30.67 -11.46 15.51
N PHE A 615 29.68 -11.80 14.69
CA PHE A 615 28.69 -12.84 14.96
C PHE A 615 29.10 -14.22 14.43
N ARG A 616 30.07 -14.29 13.50
CA ARG A 616 30.53 -15.55 12.89
C ARG A 616 31.19 -16.50 13.87
N HIS A 617 31.67 -15.98 15.00
CA HIS A 617 32.31 -16.75 16.07
C HIS A 617 31.40 -16.96 17.29
N HIS A 618 30.17 -16.43 17.27
CA HIS A 618 29.20 -16.61 18.34
C HIS A 618 28.54 -18.00 18.21
N ARG A 619 28.54 -18.77 19.30
CA ARG A 619 27.84 -20.07 19.35
C ARG A 619 26.42 -19.84 19.86
N PHE A 620 25.44 -19.93 18.97
CA PHE A 620 24.02 -19.94 19.33
C PHE A 620 23.70 -21.30 19.94
N ALA A 621 23.64 -21.37 21.28
CA ALA A 621 23.44 -22.62 22.00
C ALA A 621 21.98 -23.08 21.98
N ASN A 622 21.03 -22.14 21.88
CA ASN A 622 19.58 -22.34 21.90
C ASN A 622 18.88 -21.38 20.91
N THR A 623 17.57 -21.51 20.75
CA THR A 623 16.68 -20.51 20.15
C THR A 623 16.53 -19.29 21.06
N TYR A 624 16.52 -18.10 20.47
CA TYR A 624 16.33 -16.83 21.14
C TYR A 624 15.05 -16.14 20.64
N THR A 625 14.20 -15.70 21.56
CA THR A 625 13.16 -14.72 21.24
C THR A 625 13.80 -13.34 21.22
N LEU A 626 13.81 -12.71 20.05
CA LEU A 626 14.37 -11.38 19.88
C LEU A 626 13.46 -10.35 20.55
N SER A 627 14.07 -9.37 21.21
CA SER A 627 13.35 -8.39 22.03
C SER A 627 12.63 -7.43 21.10
N GLN A 628 11.31 -7.45 21.12
CA GLN A 628 10.46 -6.48 20.40
C GLN A 628 10.60 -5.04 20.92
N ARG A 629 11.43 -4.78 21.92
CA ARG A 629 11.83 -3.43 22.32
C ARG A 629 12.97 -2.87 21.45
N SER A 630 13.60 -3.71 20.64
CA SER A 630 14.64 -3.27 19.71
C SER A 630 14.03 -2.78 18.40
N PRO A 631 14.32 -1.54 17.98
CA PRO A 631 13.84 -1.01 16.71
C PRO A 631 14.26 -1.83 15.49
N GLY A 632 15.43 -2.49 15.56
CA GLY A 632 15.90 -3.39 14.50
C GLY A 632 15.07 -4.67 14.41
N VAL A 633 14.66 -5.23 15.55
CA VAL A 633 13.78 -6.40 15.63
C VAL A 633 12.40 -6.05 15.10
N LEU A 634 11.83 -4.92 15.54
CA LEU A 634 10.52 -4.46 15.09
C LEU A 634 10.47 -4.23 13.58
N SER A 635 11.47 -3.53 13.03
CA SER A 635 11.56 -3.25 11.60
C SER A 635 11.76 -4.52 10.77
N LEU A 636 12.52 -5.48 11.30
CA LEU A 636 12.73 -6.79 10.68
C LEU A 636 11.44 -7.61 10.64
N GLY A 637 10.66 -7.61 11.73
CA GLY A 637 9.38 -8.30 11.82
C GLY A 637 8.37 -7.74 10.83
N CYS A 638 8.26 -6.42 10.74
CA CYS A 638 7.37 -5.74 9.80
C CYS A 638 7.77 -6.03 8.35
N LEU A 639 9.06 -5.91 8.01
CA LEU A 639 9.55 -6.21 6.66
C LEU A 639 9.17 -7.64 6.24
N LEU A 640 9.39 -8.61 7.14
CA LEU A 640 9.09 -10.01 6.89
C LEU A 640 7.58 -10.25 6.82
N ALA A 641 6.78 -9.64 7.70
CA ALA A 641 5.32 -9.72 7.67
C ALA A 641 4.74 -9.13 6.38
N ASP A 642 5.25 -7.98 5.92
CA ASP A 642 4.82 -7.38 4.65
C ASP A 642 5.12 -8.28 3.45
N GLN A 643 6.16 -9.13 3.48
CA GLN A 643 6.40 -10.10 2.41
C GLN A 643 5.25 -11.10 2.23
N LYS A 644 4.51 -11.40 3.31
CA LYS A 644 3.33 -12.28 3.26
C LYS A 644 2.17 -11.64 2.49
N GLU A 645 2.02 -10.33 2.60
CA GLU A 645 0.92 -9.58 1.97
C GLU A 645 1.17 -9.28 0.47
N MET A 646 2.33 -9.66 -0.07
CA MET A 646 2.75 -9.32 -1.43
C MET A 646 2.66 -10.51 -2.39
N ASN A 647 2.11 -10.28 -3.60
CA ASN A 647 1.94 -11.31 -4.62
C ASN A 647 3.26 -12.03 -4.96
N PHE A 648 3.17 -13.34 -5.22
CA PHE A 648 4.30 -14.27 -5.47
C PHE A 648 5.36 -13.73 -6.45
N HIS A 649 4.94 -13.14 -7.58
CA HIS A 649 5.86 -12.58 -8.58
C HIS A 649 6.68 -11.40 -8.07
N THR A 650 6.12 -10.59 -7.17
CA THR A 650 6.79 -9.42 -6.59
C THR A 650 7.82 -9.83 -5.54
N VAL A 651 7.60 -10.93 -4.81
CA VAL A 651 8.58 -11.46 -3.84
C VAL A 651 9.81 -12.02 -4.57
N VAL A 652 9.61 -12.69 -5.71
CA VAL A 652 10.68 -13.35 -6.49
C VAL A 652 11.72 -12.38 -7.05
N ASP A 653 11.31 -11.28 -7.66
CA ASP A 653 12.25 -10.34 -8.29
C ASP A 653 12.99 -9.45 -7.27
N ASN A 654 12.46 -9.30 -6.06
CA ASN A 654 12.97 -8.37 -5.04
C ASN A 654 13.85 -9.01 -3.96
N PHE A 655 13.94 -10.34 -3.95
CA PHE A 655 14.58 -11.08 -2.88
C PHE A 655 16.04 -10.68 -2.61
N SER A 656 16.85 -10.37 -3.63
CA SER A 656 18.25 -9.91 -3.43
C SER A 656 18.37 -8.58 -2.65
N ARG A 657 17.38 -7.69 -2.73
CA ARG A 657 17.34 -6.43 -1.96
C ARG A 657 16.71 -6.65 -0.59
N THR A 658 15.63 -7.43 -0.51
CA THR A 658 15.04 -7.90 0.76
C THR A 658 16.10 -8.62 1.59
N GLU A 659 16.95 -9.43 0.97
CA GLU A 659 18.06 -10.13 1.61
C GLU A 659 19.04 -9.15 2.27
N ARG A 660 19.48 -8.11 1.54
CA ARG A 660 20.38 -7.09 2.09
C ARG A 660 19.73 -6.31 3.23
N ALA A 661 18.46 -5.94 3.09
CA ALA A 661 17.71 -5.23 4.12
C ALA A 661 17.51 -6.10 5.37
N VAL A 662 17.12 -7.36 5.20
CA VAL A 662 16.96 -8.32 6.30
C VAL A 662 18.30 -8.57 6.99
N ILE A 663 19.41 -8.76 6.26
CA ILE A 663 20.74 -8.93 6.88
C ILE A 663 21.14 -7.68 7.67
N ALA A 664 20.92 -6.48 7.13
CA ALA A 664 21.23 -5.23 7.82
C ALA A 664 20.39 -5.07 9.11
N LEU A 665 19.09 -5.33 9.03
CA LEU A 665 18.18 -5.27 10.18
C LEU A 665 18.45 -6.40 11.19
N PHE A 666 18.85 -7.57 10.73
CA PHE A 666 19.28 -8.69 11.55
C PHE A 666 20.54 -8.35 12.34
N ASN A 667 21.56 -7.77 11.69
CA ASN A 667 22.77 -7.31 12.37
C ASN A 667 22.41 -6.27 13.45
N LEU A 668 21.54 -5.30 13.14
CA LEU A 668 21.05 -4.31 14.10
C LEU A 668 20.26 -4.92 15.27
N ALA A 669 19.37 -5.86 14.97
CA ALA A 669 18.61 -6.60 15.97
C ALA A 669 19.54 -7.35 16.93
N MET A 670 20.57 -8.01 16.38
CA MET A 670 21.56 -8.74 17.18
C MET A 670 22.42 -7.81 18.05
N GLN A 671 22.80 -6.64 17.53
CA GLN A 671 23.54 -5.63 18.28
C GLN A 671 22.79 -5.20 19.56
N SER A 672 21.47 -5.07 19.50
CA SER A 672 20.64 -4.67 20.66
C SER A 672 20.43 -5.78 21.71
N GLN A 673 20.53 -7.05 21.31
CA GLN A 673 20.27 -8.22 22.15
C GLN A 673 21.49 -8.66 22.96
N MET A 674 22.71 -8.37 22.51
CA MET A 674 23.94 -8.90 23.10
C MET A 674 24.50 -8.09 24.30
N ALA A 675 23.70 -7.21 24.90
CA ALA A 675 24.03 -6.43 26.12
C ALA A 675 25.32 -5.58 26.09
N ALA A 676 25.98 -5.45 24.93
CA ALA A 676 27.02 -4.46 24.72
C ALA A 676 26.43 -3.37 23.81
N PRO A 677 26.17 -2.14 24.31
CA PRO A 677 25.76 -1.07 23.43
C PRO A 677 26.83 -0.90 22.36
N LEU A 678 26.42 -0.88 21.10
CA LEU A 678 27.29 -0.37 20.05
C LEU A 678 27.80 0.98 20.50
N CYS A 679 29.12 1.14 20.56
CA CYS A 679 29.68 2.39 20.99
C CYS A 679 29.23 3.50 20.02
N LYS A 680 29.20 4.76 20.46
CA LYS A 680 28.78 5.91 19.63
C LYS A 680 29.51 5.96 18.27
N ASP A 681 30.69 5.35 18.18
CA ASP A 681 31.52 5.29 16.99
C ASP A 681 30.98 4.28 15.95
N GLU A 682 30.27 3.23 16.37
CA GLU A 682 29.61 2.26 15.49
C GLU A 682 28.35 2.84 14.83
N MET A 683 27.49 3.51 15.60
CA MET A 683 26.30 4.20 15.07
C MET A 683 26.68 5.30 14.08
N ARG A 684 27.71 6.11 14.43
CA ARG A 684 28.26 7.11 13.52
C ARG A 684 28.84 6.49 12.26
N MET A 685 29.42 5.30 12.35
CA MET A 685 29.92 4.59 11.17
C MET A 685 28.76 4.13 10.28
N SER A 686 27.70 3.56 10.85
CA SER A 686 26.53 3.13 10.07
C SER A 686 25.92 4.28 9.24
N TYR A 687 25.65 5.42 9.86
CA TYR A 687 25.11 6.58 9.14
C TYR A 687 26.12 7.22 8.19
N LEU A 688 27.41 7.20 8.54
CA LEU A 688 28.45 7.59 7.62
C LEU A 688 28.37 6.75 6.34
N LEU A 689 28.23 5.43 6.45
CA LEU A 689 28.15 4.52 5.32
C LEU A 689 26.89 4.79 4.49
N SER A 690 25.76 5.12 5.11
CA SER A 690 24.54 5.49 4.38
C SER A 690 24.74 6.79 3.59
N ILE A 691 25.38 7.82 4.17
CA ILE A 691 25.70 9.06 3.43
C ILE A 691 26.63 8.75 2.24
N VAL A 692 27.58 7.82 2.40
CA VAL A 692 28.42 7.39 1.27
C VAL A 692 27.58 6.73 0.19
N ASP A 693 26.70 5.80 0.56
CA ASP A 693 25.82 5.07 -0.36
C ASP A 693 24.89 6.00 -1.14
N ASP A 694 24.31 7.00 -0.47
CA ASP A 694 23.44 8.00 -1.09
C ASP A 694 24.18 8.90 -2.08
N ASN A 695 25.51 9.01 -1.95
CA ASN A 695 26.32 9.94 -2.74
C ASN A 695 27.31 9.25 -3.70
N ILE A 696 27.20 7.92 -3.91
CA ILE A 696 28.15 7.20 -4.78
C ILE A 696 28.18 7.75 -6.21
N HIS A 697 27.05 8.24 -6.73
CA HIS A 697 26.90 8.82 -8.06
C HIS A 697 27.54 10.21 -8.21
N ASN A 698 27.76 10.93 -7.10
CA ASN A 698 28.29 12.29 -7.12
C ASN A 698 29.81 12.29 -7.26
N GLN A 699 30.32 12.66 -8.44
CA GLN A 699 31.75 12.75 -8.73
C GLN A 699 32.51 13.72 -7.80
N GLY A 700 31.82 14.76 -7.31
CA GLY A 700 32.33 15.79 -6.42
C GLY A 700 32.36 15.39 -4.93
N PHE A 701 31.78 14.25 -4.56
CA PHE A 701 31.65 13.86 -3.15
C PHE A 701 33.01 13.62 -2.48
N ARG A 702 33.23 14.26 -1.33
CA ARG A 702 34.48 14.19 -0.56
C ARG A 702 34.23 13.87 0.91
N LEU A 703 35.31 13.52 1.60
CA LEU A 703 35.35 13.32 3.05
C LEU A 703 34.79 14.53 3.85
N THR A 704 34.95 15.74 3.33
CA THR A 704 34.43 16.98 3.93
C THR A 704 32.91 17.05 3.95
N ASP A 705 32.25 16.45 2.96
CA ASP A 705 30.79 16.49 2.85
C ASP A 705 30.16 15.54 3.87
N VAL A 706 30.77 14.36 4.06
CA VAL A 706 30.45 13.44 5.16
C VAL A 706 30.63 14.13 6.51
N ALA A 707 31.77 14.77 6.73
CA ALA A 707 32.07 15.46 7.98
C ALA A 707 31.04 16.56 8.29
N ARG A 708 30.66 17.35 7.28
CA ARG A 708 29.65 18.41 7.38
C ARG A 708 28.26 17.84 7.70
N ALA A 709 27.85 16.78 6.99
CA ALA A 709 26.55 16.13 7.19
C ALA A 709 26.39 15.56 8.61
N LEU A 710 27.49 15.09 9.20
CA LEU A 710 27.55 14.47 10.52
C LEU A 710 27.82 15.45 11.67
N GLY A 711 28.17 16.71 11.38
CA GLY A 711 28.60 17.67 12.40
C GLY A 711 29.88 17.27 13.13
N ILE A 712 30.80 16.53 12.49
CA ILE A 712 32.08 16.08 13.07
C ILE A 712 33.27 16.51 12.23
N SER A 713 34.49 16.46 12.80
CA SER A 713 35.70 16.80 12.04
C SER A 713 36.12 15.70 11.05
N THR A 714 36.74 16.08 9.94
CA THR A 714 37.30 15.13 8.95
C THR A 714 38.36 14.20 9.54
N ARG A 715 39.09 14.65 10.57
CA ARG A 715 40.02 13.82 11.35
C ARG A 715 39.29 12.64 12.01
N TRP A 716 38.09 12.89 12.53
CA TRP A 716 37.29 11.89 13.21
C TRP A 716 36.67 10.89 12.23
N VAL A 717 36.22 11.35 11.06
CA VAL A 717 35.79 10.48 9.96
C VAL A 717 36.91 9.52 9.54
N ARG A 718 38.16 10.02 9.40
CA ARG A 718 39.33 9.16 9.09
C ARG A 718 39.59 8.12 10.18
N LYS A 719 39.47 8.51 11.45
CA LYS A 719 39.61 7.60 12.59
C LYS A 719 38.61 6.45 12.49
N LEU A 720 37.31 6.73 12.29
CA LEU A 720 36.26 5.72 12.18
C LEU A 720 36.53 4.65 11.12
N PHE A 721 37.04 5.07 9.95
CA PHE A 721 37.45 4.16 8.88
C PHE A 721 38.72 3.38 9.25
N SER A 722 39.73 4.07 9.79
CA SER A 722 41.01 3.46 10.18
C SER A 722 40.84 2.39 11.25
N ASP A 723 39.98 2.62 12.23
CA ASP A 723 39.67 1.67 13.31
C ASP A 723 39.07 0.35 12.78
N ARG A 724 38.56 0.37 11.53
CA ARG A 724 38.01 -0.80 10.82
C ARG A 724 38.90 -1.29 9.67
N GLY A 725 40.17 -0.88 9.66
CA GLY A 725 41.15 -1.32 8.64
C GLY A 725 40.85 -0.82 7.23
N MET A 726 40.05 0.24 7.08
CA MET A 726 39.63 0.77 5.79
C MET A 726 39.95 2.26 5.65
N THR A 727 39.83 2.80 4.43
CA THR A 727 39.89 4.24 4.18
C THR A 727 38.63 4.68 3.46
N PHE A 728 38.17 5.92 3.71
CA PHE A 728 37.01 6.50 3.03
C PHE A 728 37.11 6.36 1.50
N LYS A 729 38.27 6.69 0.93
CA LYS A 729 38.49 6.63 -0.52
C LYS A 729 38.37 5.19 -1.04
N SER A 730 38.95 4.22 -0.32
CA SER A 730 38.85 2.81 -0.70
C SER A 730 37.41 2.31 -0.61
N HIS A 731 36.68 2.67 0.45
CA HIS A 731 35.30 2.25 0.64
C HIS A 731 34.36 2.87 -0.40
N LEU A 732 34.45 4.19 -0.64
CA LEU A 732 33.68 4.86 -1.69
C LEU A 732 33.97 4.25 -3.07
N THR A 733 35.25 3.96 -3.37
CA THR A 733 35.61 3.30 -4.63
C THR A 733 35.01 1.90 -4.73
N GLN A 734 35.05 1.11 -3.65
CA GLN A 734 34.45 -0.22 -3.61
C GLN A 734 32.94 -0.15 -3.88
N ARG A 735 32.20 0.72 -3.17
CA ARG A 735 30.75 0.87 -3.34
C ARG A 735 30.36 1.30 -4.76
N ARG A 736 31.15 2.18 -5.39
CA ARG A 736 30.97 2.56 -6.79
C ARG A 736 31.20 1.39 -7.75
N LEU A 737 32.18 0.54 -7.47
CA LEU A 737 32.45 -0.66 -8.27
C LEU A 737 31.38 -1.73 -8.08
N ASP A 738 30.89 -1.93 -6.86
CA ASP A 738 29.79 -2.84 -6.56
C ASP A 738 28.54 -2.43 -7.35
N HIS A 739 28.19 -1.13 -7.34
CA HIS A 739 27.09 -0.60 -8.15
C HIS A 739 27.33 -0.78 -9.66
N ALA A 740 28.56 -0.56 -10.12
CA ALA A 740 28.91 -0.78 -11.52
C ALA A 740 28.78 -2.26 -11.93
N GLN A 741 29.11 -3.20 -11.04
CA GLN A 741 28.89 -4.63 -11.29
C GLN A 741 27.41 -4.97 -11.44
N GLU A 742 26.53 -4.36 -10.63
CA GLU A 742 25.07 -4.50 -10.77
C GLU A 742 24.60 -3.96 -12.13
N MET A 743 25.01 -2.74 -12.50
CA MET A 743 24.64 -2.13 -13.80
C MET A 743 25.18 -2.90 -15.01
N LEU A 744 26.40 -3.46 -14.91
CA LEU A 744 26.99 -4.26 -15.99
C LEU A 744 26.36 -5.64 -16.14
N ALA A 745 25.73 -6.16 -15.09
CA ALA A 745 25.00 -7.43 -15.13
C ALA A 745 23.53 -7.28 -15.55
N ASP A 746 23.04 -6.04 -15.68
CA ASP A 746 21.67 -5.73 -16.07
C ASP A 746 21.47 -5.90 -17.60
N PRO A 747 20.59 -6.81 -18.05
CA PRO A 747 20.28 -7.00 -19.47
C PRO A 747 19.72 -5.76 -20.15
N HIS A 748 18.98 -4.90 -19.43
CA HIS A 748 18.41 -3.67 -19.99
C HIS A 748 19.51 -2.65 -20.33
N LEU A 749 20.63 -2.70 -19.61
CA LEU A 749 21.80 -1.84 -19.83
C LEU A 749 22.86 -2.49 -20.73
N ALA A 750 22.61 -3.70 -21.25
CA ALA A 750 23.58 -4.45 -22.07
C ALA A 750 24.06 -3.67 -23.30
N ARG A 751 23.15 -2.91 -23.92
CA ARG A 751 23.41 -2.08 -25.11
C ARG A 751 23.98 -0.68 -24.77
N GLY A 752 24.01 -0.29 -23.50
CA GLY A 752 24.52 1.00 -23.05
C GLY A 752 26.05 1.10 -23.09
N LYS A 753 26.58 2.32 -23.22
CA LYS A 753 28.04 2.53 -23.23
C LYS A 753 28.62 2.31 -21.84
N ILE A 754 29.81 1.70 -21.78
CA ILE A 754 30.54 1.54 -20.50
C ILE A 754 30.92 2.91 -19.92
N THR A 755 31.10 3.92 -20.76
CA THR A 755 31.35 5.31 -20.36
C THR A 755 30.22 5.85 -19.50
N ASP A 756 28.96 5.63 -19.90
CA ASP A 756 27.79 6.15 -19.18
C ASP A 756 27.68 5.49 -17.80
N ILE A 757 27.88 4.16 -17.73
CA ILE A 757 27.93 3.43 -16.46
C ILE A 757 29.04 3.96 -15.54
N ALA A 758 30.21 4.30 -16.09
CA ALA A 758 31.30 4.87 -15.30
C ALA A 758 30.90 6.22 -14.68
N LEU A 759 30.26 7.09 -15.47
CA LEU A 759 29.81 8.41 -15.03
C LEU A 759 28.69 8.31 -13.99
N ASP A 760 27.71 7.43 -14.22
CA ASP A 760 26.59 7.17 -13.31
C ASP A 760 27.05 6.58 -11.98
N CYS A 761 28.12 5.79 -11.99
CA CYS A 761 28.78 5.29 -10.79
C CYS A 761 29.73 6.33 -10.15
N GLY A 762 29.74 7.59 -10.60
CA GLY A 762 30.50 8.67 -10.01
C GLY A 762 32.00 8.66 -10.29
N PHE A 763 32.47 7.93 -11.31
CA PHE A 763 33.84 8.07 -11.82
C PHE A 763 33.97 9.28 -12.74
N SER A 764 35.15 9.91 -12.76
CA SER A 764 35.44 11.07 -13.63
C SER A 764 35.48 10.70 -15.11
N ASP A 765 35.92 9.48 -15.41
CA ASP A 765 36.12 9.00 -16.76
C ASP A 765 36.19 7.46 -16.80
N GLN A 766 35.99 6.92 -18.00
CA GLN A 766 36.00 5.48 -18.24
C GLN A 766 37.38 4.83 -18.00
N ALA A 767 38.49 5.53 -18.22
CA ALA A 767 39.83 4.96 -18.08
C ALA A 767 40.17 4.74 -16.60
N HIS A 768 39.81 5.68 -15.73
CA HIS A 768 39.90 5.56 -14.28
C HIS A 768 38.99 4.44 -13.77
N PHE A 769 37.73 4.40 -14.22
CA PHE A 769 36.80 3.31 -13.90
C PHE A 769 37.36 1.94 -14.29
N THR A 770 37.78 1.76 -15.54
CA THR A 770 38.22 0.46 -16.08
C THR A 770 39.44 -0.08 -15.33
N ARG A 771 40.40 0.78 -14.98
CA ARG A 771 41.57 0.39 -14.17
C ARG A 771 41.16 -0.11 -12.79
N HIS A 772 40.28 0.61 -12.11
CA HIS A 772 39.78 0.22 -10.79
C HIS A 772 38.94 -1.05 -10.87
N PHE A 773 38.00 -1.14 -11.81
CA PHE A 773 37.15 -2.30 -11.99
C PHE A 773 37.97 -3.56 -12.27
N THR A 774 38.91 -3.50 -13.22
CA THR A 774 39.75 -4.66 -13.56
C THR A 774 40.61 -5.10 -12.37
N LYS A 775 41.13 -4.14 -11.59
CA LYS A 775 41.92 -4.44 -10.40
C LYS A 775 41.11 -5.17 -9.31
N TYR A 776 39.87 -4.76 -9.08
CA TYR A 776 39.04 -5.31 -8.00
C TYR A 776 38.27 -6.56 -8.40
N VAL A 777 37.78 -6.61 -9.64
CA VAL A 777 36.91 -7.67 -10.15
C VAL A 777 37.70 -8.76 -10.88
N GLY A 778 38.95 -8.48 -11.26
CA GLY A 778 39.84 -9.41 -11.96
C GLY A 778 39.60 -9.52 -13.46
N GLN A 779 38.61 -8.79 -14.00
CA GLN A 779 38.30 -8.74 -15.44
C GLN A 779 37.79 -7.37 -15.85
N SER A 780 37.90 -7.04 -17.14
CA SER A 780 37.42 -5.75 -17.64
C SER A 780 35.89 -5.61 -17.55
N PRO A 781 35.35 -4.38 -17.44
CA PRO A 781 33.90 -4.14 -17.42
C PRO A 781 33.15 -4.80 -18.58
N GLY A 782 33.72 -4.74 -19.79
CA GLY A 782 33.12 -5.34 -20.99
C GLY A 782 33.07 -6.87 -20.91
N GLN A 783 34.16 -7.51 -20.49
CA GLN A 783 34.19 -8.97 -20.27
C GLN A 783 33.21 -9.39 -19.18
N TYR A 784 33.13 -8.64 -18.08
CA TYR A 784 32.19 -8.89 -17.00
C TYR A 784 30.74 -8.86 -17.46
N ARG A 785 30.38 -7.84 -18.26
CA ARG A 785 29.05 -7.71 -18.87
C ARG A 785 28.73 -8.92 -19.75
N THR A 786 29.59 -9.24 -20.71
CA THR A 786 29.37 -10.35 -21.65
C THR A 786 29.19 -11.67 -20.90
N GLN A 787 30.03 -11.95 -19.90
CA GLN A 787 29.95 -13.19 -19.13
C GLN A 787 28.64 -13.32 -18.33
N ASN A 788 28.17 -12.23 -17.71
CA ASN A 788 26.95 -12.26 -16.90
C ASN A 788 25.67 -12.33 -17.75
N ILE A 789 25.66 -11.71 -18.93
CA ILE A 789 24.55 -11.83 -19.88
C ILE A 789 24.46 -13.27 -20.44
N LEU A 790 25.59 -13.87 -20.81
CA LEU A 790 25.64 -15.24 -21.32
C LEU A 790 25.24 -16.28 -20.25
N ARG A 791 25.65 -16.09 -18.99
CA ARG A 791 25.26 -16.99 -17.89
C ARG A 791 23.76 -16.98 -17.59
N ARG A 792 23.09 -15.85 -17.78
CA ARG A 792 21.65 -15.72 -17.57
C ARG A 792 20.84 -16.39 -18.69
N THR A 793 21.23 -16.17 -19.94
CA THR A 793 20.59 -16.80 -21.12
C THR A 793 20.78 -18.32 -21.18
N SER A 794 21.78 -18.89 -20.51
CA SER A 794 21.99 -20.34 -20.40
C SER A 794 21.28 -21.02 -19.21
N ARG A 795 20.59 -20.25 -18.35
CA ARG A 795 19.82 -20.75 -17.20
C ARG A 795 18.31 -20.54 -17.35
N GLU A 796 17.90 -19.83 -18.38
CA GLU A 796 16.55 -19.85 -18.96
C GLU A 796 16.44 -21.03 -19.92
#